data_AF-A0A970NX26-F1
#
_entry.id   AF-A0A970NX26-F1
#
_cell.length_a   1.000
_cell.length_b   1.000
_cell.length_c   1.000
_cell.angle_alpha   90.00
_cell.angle_beta   90.00
_cell.angle_gamma   90.00
#
_symmetry.space_group_name_H-M   'P 1'
#
loop_
_entity.id
_entity.type
_entity.pdbx_description
1 polymer ?
#
loop_
_entity_poly.entity_id
_entity_poly.type
_entity_poly.pdbx_seq_one_letter_code
_entity_poly.pdbx_strand_id
1 'polypeptide(L)'
;MKTSVWYCCIFMSVLLALSCNNEQSAIDPFSVEINASNFEVEFLWKEGNHVYVYNDTQAHEFYLVDGSDSSCGVFSSTSLILENQTEYFGIYAPARFKSFMYKEGISLEIPQEQTYLGSRDDYLNLNSVFKTQGFYFDDNKATVGAPEMLSSGITIPVKLDTNDEGYGLGTRKITKIDFTSSIDGFFVGRALLDGRSGIQCTPMARDTVTVFFSGEEISNTDVLEINLLMWIMPDVALAGETFDIVLYDNAGRKSTVSTTAMELAPGKWTRLPELTTGEWERVVEGEDIGEGLANCYIVAPNAILEFDTAIANADGTVRVQFADDVEARLLWTDNPGGLKSVSGAENASINNLAVVRRGADLMIIVESGTRPGNAVVALFNNTTSKIVWSWHIWVTDYAPDDADVGASDGRYDTPDGGFIAKYTSEGTGAATNVFMDRNLGALSNSAGDLSSKGLCYQWGRKDPFPTHWQNWTYDTEEPTLYDASGTPSTSLISMTVVTSLTGDNNLEYSINNPATYLTVAGTGAADNYGDWYSATAGNQNNSLWGAGSTKSPYDPCPAGWRLPSNNNNNTGLGGAWAGIQAHATTTEGKFPATDNGRQHIILGYYPFTSGRTQSGIFNTAVVGNYWYDNVPPRNTYHGGFMQVKEGTGTANYAFSNSNAGRMRAVAYAVRCVKEI
;
A
#
# COMPACT_ATOMS: atom_id res chain seq x y z
N MET A 1 -25.27 -37.20 16.88
CA MET A 1 -23.94 -37.27 16.26
C MET A 1 -23.67 -35.86 15.75
N LYS A 2 -22.87 -35.08 16.47
CA LYS A 2 -22.55 -33.71 16.07
C LYS A 2 -21.38 -33.78 15.10
N THR A 3 -21.66 -33.40 13.87
CA THR A 3 -20.74 -33.22 12.74
C THR A 3 -19.75 -32.09 13.07
N SER A 4 -18.46 -32.36 12.98
CA SER A 4 -17.36 -31.40 13.16
C SER A 4 -17.27 -30.46 11.95
N VAL A 5 -17.05 -29.14 12.12
CA VAL A 5 -17.13 -28.18 11.00
C VAL A 5 -16.16 -26.98 11.08
N TRP A 6 -15.60 -26.63 9.91
CA TRP A 6 -14.25 -26.11 9.56
C TRP A 6 -14.13 -24.58 9.34
N TYR A 7 -12.89 -24.06 9.28
CA TYR A 7 -12.56 -22.68 8.82
C TYR A 7 -11.26 -22.70 7.99
N CYS A 8 -11.03 -21.74 7.09
CA CYS A 8 -9.87 -21.76 6.19
C CYS A 8 -8.75 -20.81 6.64
N CYS A 9 -7.60 -21.36 7.06
CA CYS A 9 -6.33 -20.64 6.98
C CYS A 9 -5.73 -21.00 5.62
N ILE A 10 -5.55 -20.04 4.70
CA ILE A 10 -4.86 -20.32 3.44
C ILE A 10 -3.36 -20.09 3.63
N PHE A 11 -2.64 -21.16 3.39
CA PHE A 11 -1.19 -21.20 3.38
C PHE A 11 -0.82 -21.99 2.12
N MET A 12 -0.37 -21.28 1.08
CA MET A 12 -0.11 -21.83 -0.25
C MET A 12 1.37 -22.17 -0.49
N SER A 13 1.59 -23.34 -1.09
CA SER A 13 2.77 -23.63 -1.92
C SER A 13 2.28 -23.95 -3.33
N VAL A 14 2.75 -23.20 -4.33
CA VAL A 14 2.55 -23.54 -5.74
C VAL A 14 3.67 -24.50 -6.12
N LEU A 15 3.34 -25.73 -6.53
CA LEU A 15 4.32 -26.65 -7.10
C LEU A 15 3.90 -26.89 -8.55
N LEU A 16 4.63 -26.37 -9.53
CA LEU A 16 4.53 -26.94 -10.86
C LEU A 16 5.28 -28.25 -10.87
N ALA A 17 4.58 -29.32 -11.26
CA ALA A 17 5.17 -30.60 -11.56
C ALA A 17 5.98 -30.52 -12.88
N LEU A 18 7.02 -29.69 -12.92
CA LEU A 18 8.01 -29.64 -13.99
C LEU A 18 9.40 -29.68 -13.35
N SER A 19 9.92 -30.91 -13.27
CA SER A 19 11.21 -31.34 -12.72
C SER A 19 11.27 -31.55 -11.20
N CYS A 20 11.12 -32.82 -10.80
CA CYS A 20 11.94 -33.35 -9.72
C CYS A 20 13.40 -33.16 -10.13
N ASN A 21 14.08 -32.17 -9.56
CA ASN A 21 15.52 -32.16 -9.25
C ASN A 21 15.93 -30.74 -8.86
N ASN A 22 16.17 -30.50 -7.57
CA ASN A 22 17.47 -30.03 -7.11
C ASN A 22 17.56 -30.10 -5.58
N GLU A 23 18.59 -30.81 -5.13
CA GLU A 23 19.17 -30.74 -3.80
C GLU A 23 19.60 -29.29 -3.50
N GLN A 24 19.32 -28.73 -2.31
CA GLN A 24 20.29 -28.64 -1.21
C GLN A 24 19.82 -27.73 -0.03
N SER A 25 19.92 -28.32 1.16
CA SER A 25 20.35 -27.76 2.46
C SER A 25 19.62 -26.56 3.08
N ALA A 26 18.60 -26.88 3.89
CA ALA A 26 18.54 -26.41 5.27
C ALA A 26 18.33 -27.64 6.18
N ILE A 27 19.03 -27.71 7.31
CA ILE A 27 18.83 -28.78 8.30
C ILE A 27 17.50 -28.47 8.98
N ASP A 28 16.41 -29.00 8.43
CA ASP A 28 15.09 -28.87 9.04
C ASP A 28 14.96 -29.86 10.21
N PRO A 29 14.43 -29.43 11.36
CA PRO A 29 14.46 -30.24 12.57
C PRO A 29 13.50 -31.43 12.56
N PHE A 30 12.61 -31.61 11.57
CA PHE A 30 11.68 -32.76 11.47
C PHE A 30 11.33 -33.06 10.00
N SER A 31 10.80 -34.26 9.71
CA SER A 31 10.25 -34.57 8.38
C SER A 31 8.76 -34.89 8.48
N VAL A 32 7.98 -34.13 7.72
CA VAL A 32 6.58 -34.43 7.42
C VAL A 32 6.53 -35.08 6.04
N GLU A 33 6.15 -36.35 5.96
CA GLU A 33 6.04 -37.07 4.70
C GLU A 33 4.59 -37.45 4.42
N ILE A 34 4.14 -37.33 3.17
CA ILE A 34 2.83 -37.84 2.76
C ILE A 34 3.02 -39.31 2.37
N ASN A 35 2.38 -40.21 3.08
CA ASN A 35 2.42 -41.63 2.76
C ASN A 35 1.73 -41.86 1.40
N ALA A 36 2.51 -42.34 0.43
CA ALA A 36 2.06 -42.51 -0.95
C ALA A 36 0.92 -43.53 -1.14
N SER A 37 0.64 -44.37 -0.13
CA SER A 37 -0.36 -45.44 -0.22
C SER A 37 -1.73 -45.04 0.36
N ASN A 38 -1.77 -44.15 1.35
CA ASN A 38 -3.00 -43.74 2.04
C ASN A 38 -3.20 -42.22 2.12
N PHE A 39 -2.24 -41.43 1.63
CA PHE A 39 -2.26 -39.96 1.65
C PHE A 39 -2.41 -39.37 3.07
N GLU A 40 -2.00 -40.12 4.09
CA GLU A 40 -1.89 -39.63 5.45
C GLU A 40 -0.55 -38.93 5.63
N VAL A 41 -0.56 -37.87 6.44
CA VAL A 41 0.64 -37.12 6.79
C VAL A 41 1.33 -37.83 7.95
N GLU A 42 2.52 -38.38 7.70
CA GLU A 42 3.36 -39.03 8.70
C GLU A 42 4.36 -38.02 9.29
N PHE A 43 4.40 -37.96 10.61
CA PHE A 43 5.33 -37.13 11.36
C PHE A 43 6.47 -38.00 11.92
N LEU A 44 7.71 -37.62 11.63
CA LEU A 44 8.91 -38.25 12.18
C LEU A 44 9.79 -37.22 12.89
N TRP A 45 10.14 -37.50 14.14
CA TRP A 45 11.15 -36.74 14.87
C TRP A 45 12.52 -36.89 14.19
N LYS A 46 13.31 -35.83 14.06
CA LYS A 46 14.74 -35.86 13.69
C LYS A 46 15.63 -35.34 14.83
N GLU A 47 16.89 -35.75 14.79
CA GLU A 47 17.94 -35.24 15.69
C GLU A 47 18.05 -33.70 15.59
N GLY A 48 18.10 -33.03 16.75
CA GLY A 48 18.08 -31.55 16.82
C GLY A 48 16.69 -30.93 16.99
N ASN A 49 15.64 -31.73 17.14
CA ASN A 49 14.29 -31.21 17.43
C ASN A 49 14.18 -30.49 18.78
N HIS A 50 13.38 -29.42 18.77
CA HIS A 50 12.98 -28.69 19.98
C HIS A 50 11.45 -28.62 20.09
N VAL A 51 10.90 -28.85 21.28
CA VAL A 51 9.46 -28.71 21.56
C VAL A 51 9.26 -27.71 22.68
N TYR A 52 8.26 -26.85 22.55
CA TYR A 52 7.82 -25.99 23.65
C TYR A 52 6.69 -26.68 24.41
N VAL A 53 6.89 -26.83 25.72
CA VAL A 53 5.94 -27.46 26.63
C VAL A 53 5.47 -26.41 27.61
N TYR A 54 4.16 -26.26 27.77
CA TYR A 54 3.59 -25.19 28.60
C TYR A 54 2.41 -25.67 29.45
N ASN A 55 2.16 -24.90 30.51
CA ASN A 55 0.98 -24.96 31.35
C ASN A 55 0.42 -23.53 31.58
N ASP A 56 -0.57 -23.37 32.46
CA ASP A 56 -1.24 -22.07 32.73
C ASP A 56 -0.32 -20.98 33.31
N THR A 57 0.94 -21.31 33.63
CA THR A 57 1.85 -20.45 34.36
C THR A 57 3.23 -20.28 33.71
N GLN A 58 3.70 -21.24 32.89
CA GLN A 58 5.06 -21.30 32.38
C GLN A 58 5.15 -22.01 31.03
N ALA A 59 6.14 -21.64 30.20
CA ALA A 59 6.58 -22.38 29.02
C ALA A 59 8.06 -22.73 29.15
N HIS A 60 8.43 -23.94 28.74
CA HIS A 60 9.79 -24.46 28.77
C HIS A 60 10.13 -25.12 27.44
N GLU A 61 11.39 -24.96 27.03
CA GLU A 61 11.92 -25.59 25.82
C GLU A 61 12.57 -26.93 26.17
N PHE A 62 12.35 -27.90 25.28
CA PHE A 62 12.79 -29.28 25.40
C PHE A 62 13.51 -29.72 24.12
N TYR A 63 14.51 -30.58 24.26
CA TYR A 63 15.39 -31.05 23.19
C TYR A 63 15.23 -32.56 23.03
N LEU A 64 15.10 -33.06 21.80
CA LEU A 64 15.02 -34.50 21.53
C LEU A 64 16.34 -35.18 21.94
N VAL A 65 16.26 -36.22 22.74
CA VAL A 65 17.40 -37.02 23.21
C VAL A 65 17.35 -38.49 22.76
N ASP A 66 16.18 -38.99 22.37
CA ASP A 66 16.00 -40.33 21.81
C ASP A 66 14.72 -40.39 20.94
N GLY A 67 14.67 -41.29 19.96
CA GLY A 67 13.52 -41.46 19.06
C GLY A 67 13.60 -40.70 17.73
N SER A 68 14.80 -40.47 17.19
CA SER A 68 14.95 -40.02 15.79
C SER A 68 14.33 -41.03 14.82
N ASP A 69 13.76 -40.52 13.74
CA ASP A 69 13.06 -41.25 12.68
C ASP A 69 11.88 -42.09 13.17
N SER A 70 11.25 -41.65 14.26
CA SER A 70 10.09 -42.29 14.89
C SER A 70 8.97 -41.28 15.10
N SER A 71 7.73 -41.75 15.19
CA SER A 71 6.56 -40.94 15.58
C SER A 71 6.49 -40.65 17.09
N CYS A 72 7.33 -41.34 17.88
CA CYS A 72 7.46 -41.15 19.33
C CYS A 72 8.89 -40.72 19.67
N GLY A 73 9.02 -39.85 20.68
CA GLY A 73 10.32 -39.27 21.07
C GLY A 73 10.46 -39.08 22.58
N VAL A 74 11.71 -39.06 23.04
CA VAL A 74 12.09 -38.71 24.40
C VAL A 74 12.80 -37.37 24.37
N PHE A 75 12.35 -36.44 25.22
CA PHE A 75 12.87 -35.08 25.28
C PHE A 75 13.46 -34.77 26.64
N SER A 76 14.49 -33.92 26.70
CA SER A 76 15.03 -33.41 27.96
C SER A 76 15.07 -31.88 27.98
N SER A 77 15.07 -31.29 29.17
CA SER A 77 15.28 -29.85 29.36
C SER A 77 16.45 -29.60 30.30
N THR A 78 17.10 -28.46 30.16
CA THR A 78 18.11 -27.96 31.12
C THR A 78 17.47 -27.39 32.39
N SER A 79 16.13 -27.24 32.40
CA SER A 79 15.34 -26.73 33.51
C SER A 79 14.96 -27.83 34.50
N LEU A 80 15.38 -27.71 35.76
CA LEU A 80 15.13 -28.69 36.85
C LEU A 80 13.72 -28.58 37.47
N ILE A 81 12.80 -27.80 36.88
CA ILE A 81 11.57 -27.31 37.55
C ILE A 81 10.33 -28.21 37.27
N LEU A 82 10.46 -29.27 36.47
CA LEU A 82 9.30 -29.96 35.87
C LEU A 82 9.05 -31.38 36.41
N GLU A 83 9.83 -31.84 37.39
CA GLU A 83 9.75 -33.18 37.97
C GLU A 83 8.41 -33.43 38.70
N ASN A 84 7.76 -34.57 38.44
CA ASN A 84 6.47 -35.00 39.01
C ASN A 84 5.24 -34.11 38.67
N GLN A 85 5.30 -33.30 37.62
CA GLN A 85 4.13 -32.55 37.17
C GLN A 85 3.27 -33.37 36.20
N THR A 86 1.95 -33.24 36.33
CA THR A 86 0.94 -33.79 35.43
C THR A 86 0.10 -32.63 34.89
N GLU A 87 -0.32 -32.65 33.62
CA GLU A 87 -1.09 -31.59 32.91
C GLU A 87 -0.29 -30.55 32.09
N TYR A 88 0.84 -30.93 31.50
CA TYR A 88 1.48 -30.10 30.48
C TYR A 88 1.01 -30.49 29.08
N PHE A 89 0.74 -29.51 28.22
CA PHE A 89 0.39 -29.73 26.82
C PHE A 89 1.55 -29.32 25.91
N GLY A 90 1.69 -30.06 24.80
CA GLY A 90 2.69 -29.76 23.78
C GLY A 90 2.03 -29.12 22.59
N ILE A 91 2.54 -27.96 22.19
CA ILE A 91 2.38 -27.51 20.82
C ILE A 91 3.73 -27.55 20.17
N TYR A 92 3.76 -28.20 19.02
CA TYR A 92 4.87 -28.14 18.12
C TYR A 92 4.53 -27.18 16.98
N ALA A 93 5.32 -26.12 16.86
CA ALA A 93 5.18 -25.10 15.84
C ALA A 93 6.57 -24.72 15.29
N PRO A 94 6.70 -24.47 13.97
CA PRO A 94 7.92 -24.03 13.32
C PRO A 94 8.57 -22.80 13.98
N ALA A 95 9.90 -22.74 13.96
CA ALA A 95 10.72 -21.76 14.70
C ALA A 95 10.49 -20.28 14.35
N ARG A 96 9.73 -19.99 13.29
CA ARG A 96 9.35 -18.61 12.90
C ARG A 96 8.12 -18.09 13.63
N PHE A 97 7.32 -18.95 14.28
CA PHE A 97 6.10 -18.57 15.00
C PHE A 97 6.35 -18.13 16.46
N LYS A 98 7.46 -17.42 16.69
CA LYS A 98 8.05 -17.12 18.01
C LYS A 98 7.36 -15.99 18.82
N SER A 99 6.05 -15.82 18.75
CA SER A 99 5.30 -14.93 19.65
C SER A 99 4.49 -15.74 20.68
N PHE A 100 5.19 -16.25 21.70
CA PHE A 100 4.52 -16.85 22.86
C PHE A 100 3.87 -15.76 23.71
N MET A 101 2.55 -15.86 23.91
CA MET A 101 1.77 -14.94 24.73
C MET A 101 1.52 -15.56 26.11
N TYR A 102 2.02 -14.91 27.17
CA TYR A 102 1.85 -15.37 28.55
C TYR A 102 0.36 -15.56 28.89
N LYS A 103 -0.03 -16.78 29.28
CA LYS A 103 -1.42 -17.25 29.54
C LYS A 103 -2.34 -17.45 28.34
N GLU A 104 -1.89 -17.14 27.12
CA GLU A 104 -2.73 -17.23 25.91
C GLU A 104 -2.23 -18.31 24.93
N GLY A 105 -0.97 -18.73 25.01
CA GLY A 105 -0.41 -19.82 24.19
C GLY A 105 0.41 -19.31 22.99
N ILE A 106 0.37 -20.03 21.86
CA ILE A 106 1.08 -19.65 20.62
C ILE A 106 0.14 -18.85 19.73
N SER A 107 0.49 -17.61 19.42
CA SER A 107 -0.25 -16.76 18.48
C SER A 107 0.40 -16.82 17.11
N LEU A 108 -0.37 -17.18 16.09
CA LEU A 108 0.01 -17.12 14.68
C LEU A 108 -0.71 -15.94 14.03
N GLU A 109 0.05 -14.98 13.52
CA GLU A 109 -0.48 -13.94 12.64
C GLU A 109 -0.33 -14.41 11.19
N ILE A 110 -1.42 -14.33 10.42
CA ILE A 110 -1.47 -14.73 9.02
C ILE A 110 -1.53 -13.44 8.18
N PRO A 111 -0.47 -13.12 7.41
CA PRO A 111 -0.48 -11.92 6.57
C PRO A 111 -1.44 -12.12 5.38
N GLN A 112 -2.08 -11.03 4.97
CA GLN A 112 -3.00 -11.00 3.83
C GLN A 112 -2.29 -11.26 2.49
N GLU A 113 -1.01 -10.91 2.43
CA GLU A 113 -0.14 -11.13 1.28
C GLU A 113 0.97 -12.11 1.63
N GLN A 114 1.16 -13.12 0.78
CA GLN A 114 2.19 -14.14 0.97
C GLN A 114 3.11 -14.21 -0.24
N THR A 115 4.42 -14.34 0.01
CA THR A 115 5.44 -14.63 -1.00
C THR A 115 6.16 -15.91 -0.59
N TYR A 116 6.18 -16.94 -1.45
CA TYR A 116 6.91 -18.18 -1.13
C TYR A 116 7.71 -18.73 -2.31
N LEU A 117 8.89 -19.26 -1.99
CA LEU A 117 9.82 -19.96 -2.88
C LEU A 117 10.37 -21.17 -2.10
N GLY A 118 9.99 -22.39 -2.48
CA GLY A 118 10.45 -23.63 -1.84
C GLY A 118 9.63 -24.85 -2.26
N SER A 119 10.07 -26.07 -1.88
CA SER A 119 9.33 -27.30 -2.22
C SER A 119 8.10 -27.49 -1.33
N ARG A 120 7.17 -28.38 -1.74
CA ARG A 120 5.98 -28.74 -0.97
C ARG A 120 6.34 -29.27 0.42
N ASP A 121 7.41 -30.04 0.51
CA ASP A 121 7.80 -30.71 1.75
C ASP A 121 8.49 -29.70 2.69
N ASP A 122 9.30 -28.77 2.15
CA ASP A 122 9.83 -27.61 2.92
C ASP A 122 8.68 -26.76 3.48
N TYR A 123 7.62 -26.56 2.68
CA TYR A 123 6.46 -25.83 3.11
C TYR A 123 5.73 -26.49 4.27
N LEU A 124 5.52 -27.81 4.18
CA LEU A 124 4.89 -28.58 5.24
C LEU A 124 5.69 -28.52 6.54
N ASN A 125 7.01 -28.63 6.44
CA ASN A 125 7.92 -28.50 7.58
C ASN A 125 7.90 -27.08 8.18
N LEU A 126 7.68 -26.04 7.39
CA LEU A 126 7.65 -24.66 7.88
C LEU A 126 6.29 -24.17 8.39
N ASN A 127 5.20 -24.89 8.11
CA ASN A 127 3.82 -24.41 8.38
C ASN A 127 2.96 -25.36 9.22
N SER A 128 3.34 -26.63 9.38
CA SER A 128 2.50 -27.61 10.09
C SER A 128 2.53 -27.38 11.60
N VAL A 129 1.36 -27.45 12.23
CA VAL A 129 1.21 -27.32 13.69
C VAL A 129 0.62 -28.61 14.25
N PHE A 130 1.25 -29.10 15.32
CA PHE A 130 0.85 -30.33 15.97
C PHE A 130 0.60 -30.10 17.46
N LYS A 131 -0.32 -30.88 18.02
CA LYS A 131 -0.51 -30.98 19.47
C LYS A 131 -0.17 -32.39 19.96
N THR A 132 0.24 -32.52 21.21
CA THR A 132 0.45 -33.84 21.83
C THR A 132 -0.43 -33.99 23.07
N GLN A 133 -0.88 -35.22 23.35
CA GLN A 133 -1.44 -35.51 24.67
C GLN A 133 -0.34 -35.40 25.72
N GLY A 134 -0.75 -34.98 26.93
CA GLY A 134 0.16 -34.34 27.87
C GLY A 134 1.43 -35.12 28.24
N PHE A 135 2.49 -34.38 28.55
CA PHE A 135 3.80 -34.93 28.88
C PHE A 135 3.79 -35.53 30.29
N TYR A 136 4.39 -36.72 30.40
CA TYR A 136 4.77 -37.30 31.69
C TYR A 136 6.27 -37.11 31.89
N PHE A 137 6.64 -36.45 33.00
CA PHE A 137 8.04 -36.12 33.32
C PHE A 137 8.61 -37.06 34.38
N ASP A 138 9.72 -37.70 34.05
CA ASP A 138 10.52 -38.54 34.96
C ASP A 138 12.01 -38.33 34.66
N ASP A 139 12.84 -38.10 35.68
CA ASP A 139 14.30 -37.87 35.55
C ASP A 139 14.68 -36.79 34.50
N ASN A 140 13.99 -35.64 34.51
CA ASN A 140 14.11 -34.55 33.52
C ASN A 140 13.89 -34.99 32.06
N LYS A 141 13.27 -36.15 31.85
CA LYS A 141 12.87 -36.66 30.53
C LYS A 141 11.37 -36.66 30.41
N ALA A 142 10.91 -36.38 29.21
CA ALA A 142 9.50 -36.38 28.85
C ALA A 142 9.30 -37.36 27.69
N THR A 143 8.42 -38.35 27.86
CA THR A 143 8.02 -39.24 26.78
C THR A 143 6.79 -38.69 26.10
N VAL A 144 6.81 -38.64 24.76
CA VAL A 144 5.73 -38.08 23.95
C VAL A 144 5.20 -39.15 23.02
N GLY A 145 3.88 -39.34 23.04
CA GLY A 145 3.18 -40.15 22.05
C GLY A 145 3.14 -39.46 20.67
N ALA A 146 2.49 -40.11 19.71
CA ALA A 146 2.35 -39.55 18.37
C ALA A 146 1.61 -38.19 18.41
N PRO A 147 2.20 -37.12 17.85
CA PRO A 147 1.53 -35.83 17.73
C PRO A 147 0.29 -35.91 16.82
N GLU A 148 -0.76 -35.18 17.19
CA GLU A 148 -1.95 -34.97 16.36
C GLU A 148 -1.80 -33.68 15.56
N MET A 149 -1.84 -33.80 14.23
CA MET A 149 -1.82 -32.65 13.32
C MET A 149 -3.15 -31.91 13.38
N LEU A 150 -3.12 -30.58 13.45
CA LEU A 150 -4.31 -29.73 13.55
C LEU A 150 -4.75 -29.12 12.20
N SER A 151 -4.05 -29.48 11.13
CA SER A 151 -4.31 -29.04 9.77
C SER A 151 -4.60 -30.21 8.84
N SER A 152 -5.21 -29.92 7.70
CA SER A 152 -5.39 -30.78 6.54
C SER A 152 -4.71 -30.12 5.35
N GLY A 153 -4.12 -30.92 4.47
CA GLY A 153 -3.64 -30.44 3.19
C GLY A 153 -4.66 -30.61 2.09
N ILE A 154 -4.59 -29.74 1.08
CA ILE A 154 -5.36 -29.83 -0.14
C ILE A 154 -4.47 -29.57 -1.36
N THR A 155 -4.61 -30.37 -2.41
CA THR A 155 -4.06 -30.09 -3.74
C THR A 155 -5.19 -29.75 -4.68
N ILE A 156 -5.11 -28.60 -5.33
CA ILE A 156 -6.06 -28.08 -6.32
C ILE A 156 -5.34 -28.09 -7.68
N PRO A 157 -5.63 -29.06 -8.55
CA PRO A 157 -5.09 -29.08 -9.90
C PRO A 157 -5.89 -28.11 -10.77
N VAL A 158 -5.23 -27.10 -11.34
CA VAL A 158 -5.86 -26.10 -12.23
C VAL A 158 -5.21 -26.18 -13.60
N LYS A 159 -6.05 -26.32 -14.64
CA LYS A 159 -5.64 -26.31 -16.04
C LYS A 159 -6.14 -25.05 -16.74
N LEU A 160 -5.32 -24.49 -17.63
CA LEU A 160 -5.70 -23.33 -18.43
C LEU A 160 -6.68 -23.74 -19.53
N ASP A 161 -7.78 -22.99 -19.70
CA ASP A 161 -8.71 -23.20 -20.82
C ASP A 161 -8.03 -22.94 -22.17
N THR A 162 -8.39 -23.77 -23.14
CA THR A 162 -7.92 -23.72 -24.53
C THR A 162 -8.80 -22.83 -25.43
N ASN A 163 -10.01 -22.45 -25.00
CA ASN A 163 -10.97 -21.71 -25.83
C ASN A 163 -10.81 -20.17 -25.75
N ASP A 164 -9.58 -19.67 -25.91
CA ASP A 164 -9.33 -18.23 -26.07
C ASP A 164 -9.54 -17.84 -27.55
N GLU A 165 -10.80 -17.63 -27.95
CA GLU A 165 -11.16 -17.29 -29.34
C GLU A 165 -10.60 -15.93 -29.83
N GLY A 166 -9.91 -15.16 -28.96
CA GLY A 166 -9.35 -13.84 -29.29
C GLY A 166 -7.83 -13.74 -29.33
N TYR A 167 -7.09 -14.51 -28.51
CA TYR A 167 -5.67 -14.20 -28.21
C TYR A 167 -4.70 -15.39 -28.28
N GLY A 168 -5.18 -16.57 -28.67
CA GLY A 168 -4.35 -17.70 -29.10
C GLY A 168 -3.96 -18.71 -28.01
N LEU A 169 -3.71 -19.94 -28.45
CA LEU A 169 -3.26 -21.07 -27.64
C LEU A 169 -1.75 -20.92 -27.34
N GLY A 170 -1.38 -20.43 -26.15
CA GLY A 170 0.02 -20.24 -25.77
C GLY A 170 0.30 -20.36 -24.27
N THR A 171 1.58 -20.59 -23.94
CA THR A 171 2.13 -20.60 -22.57
C THR A 171 1.85 -19.28 -21.84
N ARG A 172 1.46 -19.34 -20.57
CA ARG A 172 1.15 -18.18 -19.73
C ARG A 172 2.02 -18.18 -18.49
N LYS A 173 2.57 -17.01 -18.15
CA LYS A 173 3.27 -16.83 -16.89
C LYS A 173 2.28 -16.28 -15.86
N ILE A 174 1.81 -17.15 -14.96
CA ILE A 174 0.96 -16.70 -13.85
C ILE A 174 1.86 -15.98 -12.83
N THR A 175 1.40 -14.89 -12.23
CA THR A 175 2.21 -14.02 -11.35
C THR A 175 1.56 -13.77 -9.99
N LYS A 176 0.23 -13.85 -9.94
CA LYS A 176 -0.58 -13.65 -8.72
C LYS A 176 -1.76 -14.61 -8.73
N ILE A 177 -2.12 -15.12 -7.56
CA ILE A 177 -3.36 -15.88 -7.34
C ILE A 177 -4.08 -15.27 -6.15
N ASP A 178 -5.34 -14.88 -6.36
CA ASP A 178 -6.24 -14.46 -5.28
C ASP A 178 -7.21 -15.59 -4.96
N PHE A 179 -7.40 -15.83 -3.67
CA PHE A 179 -8.46 -16.68 -3.16
C PHE A 179 -9.53 -15.79 -2.58
N THR A 180 -10.75 -15.87 -3.10
CA THR A 180 -11.87 -15.05 -2.65
C THR A 180 -13.01 -15.93 -2.16
N SER A 181 -13.71 -15.44 -1.15
CA SER A 181 -14.94 -16.04 -0.67
C SER A 181 -15.99 -14.95 -0.47
N SER A 182 -17.26 -15.29 -0.61
CA SER A 182 -18.36 -14.37 -0.26
C SER A 182 -18.80 -14.52 1.20
N ILE A 183 -18.04 -15.28 1.98
CA ILE A 183 -18.38 -15.63 3.35
C ILE A 183 -17.51 -14.82 4.30
N ASP A 184 -18.18 -14.00 5.10
CA ASP A 184 -17.55 -13.23 6.18
C ASP A 184 -16.75 -14.15 7.10
N GLY A 185 -15.46 -13.84 7.21
CA GLY A 185 -14.54 -14.55 8.07
C GLY A 185 -14.18 -15.97 7.62
N PHE A 186 -14.34 -16.26 6.33
CA PHE A 186 -13.83 -17.47 5.70
C PHE A 186 -12.31 -17.60 5.87
N PHE A 187 -11.58 -16.48 5.77
CA PHE A 187 -10.14 -16.40 5.98
C PHE A 187 -9.79 -15.96 7.41
N VAL A 188 -8.82 -16.63 8.01
CA VAL A 188 -8.32 -16.35 9.36
C VAL A 188 -7.12 -15.40 9.29
N GLY A 189 -7.17 -14.29 10.04
CA GLY A 189 -6.06 -13.33 10.15
C GLY A 189 -5.14 -13.63 11.32
N ARG A 190 -5.67 -14.26 12.38
CA ARG A 190 -4.92 -14.64 13.56
C ARG A 190 -5.43 -15.95 14.13
N ALA A 191 -4.53 -16.83 14.57
CA ALA A 191 -4.88 -18.08 15.24
C ALA A 191 -4.09 -18.26 16.53
N LEU A 192 -4.79 -18.51 17.63
CA LEU A 192 -4.25 -18.71 18.96
C LEU A 192 -4.40 -20.19 19.37
N LEU A 193 -3.30 -20.83 19.71
CA LEU A 193 -3.25 -22.22 20.14
C LEU A 193 -2.98 -22.30 21.64
N ASP A 194 -3.97 -22.75 22.42
CA ASP A 194 -3.96 -22.74 23.89
C ASP A 194 -3.71 -24.11 24.55
N GLY A 195 -3.67 -25.20 23.76
CA GLY A 195 -3.39 -26.58 24.21
C GLY A 195 -4.49 -27.30 24.95
N ARG A 196 -5.49 -26.59 25.49
CA ARG A 196 -6.58 -27.15 26.29
C ARG A 196 -7.87 -27.28 25.49
N SER A 197 -8.20 -26.26 24.70
CA SER A 197 -9.53 -26.04 24.12
C SER A 197 -9.56 -26.24 22.60
N GLY A 198 -8.40 -26.20 21.95
CA GLY A 198 -8.26 -26.24 20.49
C GLY A 198 -7.56 -24.99 19.96
N ILE A 199 -7.91 -24.59 18.73
CA ILE A 199 -7.43 -23.36 18.08
C ILE A 199 -8.54 -22.31 18.20
N GLN A 200 -8.22 -21.10 18.66
CA GLN A 200 -9.09 -19.94 18.59
C GLN A 200 -8.66 -19.05 17.43
N CYS A 201 -9.57 -18.63 16.56
CA CYS A 201 -9.20 -17.79 15.41
C CYS A 201 -9.95 -16.47 15.38
N THR A 202 -9.25 -15.44 14.93
CA THR A 202 -9.80 -14.14 14.57
C THR A 202 -9.88 -14.06 13.04
N PRO A 203 -11.05 -13.72 12.47
CA PRO A 203 -11.19 -13.55 11.03
C PRO A 203 -10.32 -12.42 10.46
N MET A 204 -9.93 -12.52 9.19
CA MET A 204 -9.40 -11.39 8.43
C MET A 204 -10.50 -10.34 8.19
N ALA A 205 -10.08 -9.09 8.02
CA ALA A 205 -10.98 -7.96 7.75
C ALA A 205 -11.50 -7.89 6.30
N ARG A 206 -10.87 -8.64 5.37
CA ARG A 206 -11.22 -8.70 3.94
C ARG A 206 -11.46 -10.15 3.52
N ASP A 207 -12.28 -10.34 2.50
CA ASP A 207 -12.69 -11.67 2.01
C ASP A 207 -11.77 -12.21 0.89
N THR A 208 -10.52 -11.75 0.87
CA THR A 208 -9.51 -12.12 -0.15
C THR A 208 -8.15 -12.38 0.50
N VAL A 209 -7.51 -13.48 0.10
CA VAL A 209 -6.09 -13.77 0.39
C VAL A 209 -5.31 -13.78 -0.91
N THR A 210 -4.21 -13.01 -0.95
CA THR A 210 -3.39 -12.84 -2.16
C THR A 210 -2.05 -13.54 -2.02
N VAL A 211 -1.68 -14.29 -3.06
CA VAL A 211 -0.40 -15.00 -3.13
C VAL A 211 0.38 -14.53 -4.35
N PHE A 212 1.58 -14.00 -4.09
CA PHE A 212 2.55 -13.60 -5.10
C PHE A 212 3.59 -14.68 -5.31
N PHE A 213 4.01 -14.88 -6.56
CA PHE A 213 5.05 -15.83 -6.90
C PHE A 213 5.93 -15.33 -8.04
N SER A 214 7.17 -15.82 -8.11
CA SER A 214 8.19 -15.38 -9.09
C SER A 214 7.85 -15.69 -10.56
N GLY A 215 6.70 -16.33 -10.76
CA GLY A 215 6.08 -16.66 -12.03
C GLY A 215 6.77 -17.80 -12.75
N GLU A 216 6.00 -18.84 -12.99
CA GLU A 216 6.38 -19.96 -13.84
C GLU A 216 5.49 -19.97 -15.09
N GLU A 217 6.07 -20.37 -16.20
CA GLU A 217 5.39 -20.51 -17.49
C GLU A 217 4.59 -21.82 -17.50
N ILE A 218 3.27 -21.72 -17.70
CA ILE A 218 2.32 -22.82 -17.73
C ILE A 218 1.73 -22.89 -19.13
N SER A 219 1.89 -24.03 -19.81
CA SER A 219 1.18 -24.26 -21.07
C SER A 219 -0.25 -24.72 -20.82
N ASN A 220 -1.10 -24.61 -21.84
CA ASN A 220 -2.45 -25.17 -21.81
C ASN A 220 -2.50 -26.71 -21.74
N THR A 221 -1.35 -27.38 -21.90
CA THR A 221 -1.20 -28.81 -21.69
C THR A 221 -0.74 -29.16 -20.28
N ASP A 222 -0.26 -28.18 -19.51
CA ASP A 222 0.21 -28.37 -18.15
C ASP A 222 -0.92 -28.20 -17.13
N VAL A 223 -0.71 -28.79 -15.95
CA VAL A 223 -1.61 -28.65 -14.80
C VAL A 223 -0.82 -27.96 -13.69
N LEU A 224 -1.35 -26.84 -13.22
CA LEU A 224 -0.85 -26.12 -12.05
C LEU A 224 -1.33 -26.82 -10.78
N GLU A 225 -0.43 -27.36 -9.96
CA GLU A 225 -0.80 -27.93 -8.67
C GLU A 225 -0.65 -26.89 -7.55
N ILE A 226 -1.80 -26.37 -7.10
CA ILE A 226 -1.92 -25.45 -5.98
C ILE A 226 -2.05 -26.28 -4.71
N ASN A 227 -1.07 -26.24 -3.81
CA ASN A 227 -1.11 -26.97 -2.55
C ASN A 227 -1.39 -26.01 -1.40
N LEU A 228 -2.47 -26.21 -0.65
CA LEU A 228 -2.83 -25.39 0.51
C LEU A 228 -2.81 -26.21 1.80
N LEU A 229 -2.43 -25.58 2.91
CA LEU A 229 -2.56 -26.14 4.25
C LEU A 229 -3.70 -25.43 4.99
N MET A 230 -4.79 -26.14 5.27
CA MET A 230 -6.00 -25.63 5.90
C MET A 230 -6.09 -26.07 7.37
N TRP A 231 -6.54 -25.20 8.26
CA TRP A 231 -6.70 -25.52 9.69
C TRP A 231 -8.12 -25.96 10.00
N ILE A 232 -8.29 -26.75 11.05
CA ILE A 232 -9.57 -27.42 11.31
C ILE A 232 -10.08 -26.96 12.68
N MET A 233 -11.25 -26.34 12.70
CA MET A 233 -11.87 -25.85 13.93
C MET A 233 -13.24 -26.50 14.18
N PRO A 234 -13.82 -26.38 15.40
CA PRO A 234 -14.99 -27.17 15.77
C PRO A 234 -16.39 -26.54 15.57
N ASP A 235 -16.55 -25.28 15.12
CA ASP A 235 -17.82 -24.56 15.37
C ASP A 235 -18.48 -23.78 14.19
N VAL A 236 -18.05 -23.90 12.92
CA VAL A 236 -18.69 -23.18 11.78
C VAL A 236 -18.97 -24.04 10.55
N ALA A 237 -20.17 -23.92 9.99
CA ALA A 237 -20.63 -24.70 8.83
C ALA A 237 -20.43 -24.00 7.49
N LEU A 238 -19.51 -24.53 6.68
CA LEU A 238 -19.17 -24.05 5.31
C LEU A 238 -19.41 -25.10 4.21
N ALA A 239 -19.93 -26.29 4.55
CA ALA A 239 -20.12 -27.36 3.58
C ALA A 239 -21.19 -26.98 2.53
N GLY A 240 -20.79 -26.97 1.26
CA GLY A 240 -21.67 -26.59 0.14
C GLY A 240 -21.48 -25.16 -0.37
N GLU A 241 -20.65 -24.37 0.29
CA GLU A 241 -20.33 -22.99 -0.10
C GLU A 241 -19.24 -22.92 -1.16
N THR A 242 -19.15 -21.84 -1.93
CA THR A 242 -18.15 -21.68 -3.00
C THR A 242 -16.98 -20.80 -2.56
N PHE A 243 -15.77 -21.16 -2.95
CA PHE A 243 -14.62 -20.27 -2.95
C PHE A 243 -14.02 -20.20 -4.36
N ASP A 244 -13.54 -19.02 -4.70
CA ASP A 244 -13.01 -18.70 -6.02
C ASP A 244 -11.49 -18.59 -5.97
N ILE A 245 -10.85 -19.02 -7.05
CA ILE A 245 -9.42 -18.92 -7.29
C ILE A 245 -9.25 -18.07 -8.54
N VAL A 246 -8.68 -16.90 -8.39
CA VAL A 246 -8.47 -15.94 -9.49
C VAL A 246 -6.98 -15.95 -9.85
N LEU A 247 -6.67 -16.40 -11.06
CA LEU A 247 -5.31 -16.45 -11.57
C LEU A 247 -5.03 -15.20 -12.40
N TYR A 248 -3.92 -14.54 -12.12
CA TYR A 248 -3.46 -13.36 -12.86
C TYR A 248 -2.19 -13.69 -13.62
N ASP A 249 -2.12 -13.26 -14.88
CA ASP A 249 -0.91 -13.42 -15.69
C ASP A 249 -0.08 -12.14 -15.81
N ASN A 250 1.15 -12.30 -16.30
CA ASN A 250 2.11 -11.22 -16.51
C ASN A 250 1.69 -10.19 -17.59
N ALA A 251 0.55 -10.37 -18.25
CA ALA A 251 0.00 -9.42 -19.21
C ALA A 251 -1.18 -8.62 -18.65
N GLY A 252 -1.43 -8.70 -17.33
CA GLY A 252 -2.51 -7.98 -16.67
C GLY A 252 -3.88 -8.53 -17.04
N ARG A 253 -4.00 -9.85 -17.17
CA ARG A 253 -5.26 -10.56 -17.40
C ARG A 253 -5.56 -11.46 -16.22
N LYS A 254 -6.84 -11.74 -16.00
CA LYS A 254 -7.28 -12.68 -14.98
C LYS A 254 -8.21 -13.75 -15.54
N SER A 255 -8.28 -14.87 -14.83
CA SER A 255 -9.33 -15.87 -15.03
C SER A 255 -9.69 -16.52 -13.70
N THR A 256 -10.98 -16.74 -13.50
CA THR A 256 -11.53 -17.29 -12.25
C THR A 256 -11.88 -18.75 -12.43
N VAL A 257 -11.65 -19.54 -11.38
CA VAL A 257 -12.15 -20.89 -11.23
C VAL A 257 -12.75 -21.08 -9.85
N SER A 258 -13.96 -21.63 -9.80
CA SER A 258 -14.72 -21.81 -8.57
C SER A 258 -14.75 -23.28 -8.16
N THR A 259 -14.70 -23.54 -6.86
CA THR A 259 -14.97 -24.88 -6.34
C THR A 259 -15.72 -24.80 -5.01
N THR A 260 -16.38 -25.90 -4.64
CA THR A 260 -17.14 -25.97 -3.39
C THR A 260 -16.22 -26.33 -2.24
N ALA A 261 -16.42 -25.66 -1.10
CA ALA A 261 -15.82 -25.99 0.18
C ALA A 261 -16.13 -27.46 0.52
N MET A 262 -15.06 -28.21 0.79
CA MET A 262 -15.10 -29.65 0.98
C MET A 262 -14.91 -30.04 2.45
N GLU A 263 -15.40 -31.21 2.83
CA GLU A 263 -15.12 -31.80 4.13
C GLU A 263 -13.68 -32.34 4.13
N LEU A 264 -12.86 -31.85 5.06
CA LEU A 264 -11.48 -32.28 5.25
C LEU A 264 -11.35 -33.14 6.51
N ALA A 265 -10.17 -33.63 6.84
CA ALA A 265 -9.92 -34.28 8.13
C ALA A 265 -8.50 -33.97 8.61
N PRO A 266 -8.26 -33.83 9.94
CA PRO A 266 -6.92 -33.54 10.43
C PRO A 266 -5.94 -34.63 10.01
N GLY A 267 -4.74 -34.21 9.58
CA GLY A 267 -3.69 -35.13 9.13
C GLY A 267 -3.95 -35.79 7.77
N LYS A 268 -4.99 -35.38 7.03
CA LYS A 268 -5.24 -35.87 5.67
C LYS A 268 -4.78 -34.89 4.60
N TRP A 269 -4.33 -35.45 3.50
CA TRP A 269 -4.06 -34.69 2.28
C TRP A 269 -5.08 -35.04 1.20
N THR A 270 -5.85 -34.06 0.74
CA THR A 270 -6.93 -34.28 -0.22
C THR A 270 -6.60 -33.68 -1.57
N ARG A 271 -6.68 -34.48 -2.64
CA ARG A 271 -6.53 -33.98 -4.01
C ARG A 271 -7.88 -33.75 -4.64
N LEU A 272 -8.15 -32.53 -5.09
CA LEU A 272 -9.37 -32.19 -5.81
C LEU A 272 -9.38 -32.75 -7.24
N PRO A 273 -10.57 -32.88 -7.85
CA PRO A 273 -10.69 -33.02 -9.30
C PRO A 273 -9.99 -31.87 -10.02
N GLU A 274 -9.47 -32.14 -11.21
CA GLU A 274 -8.89 -31.10 -12.07
C GLU A 274 -9.95 -30.05 -12.41
N LEU A 275 -9.62 -28.79 -12.13
CA LEU A 275 -10.43 -27.64 -12.48
C LEU A 275 -9.86 -27.00 -13.75
N THR A 276 -10.72 -26.40 -14.56
CA THR A 276 -10.30 -25.64 -15.74
C THR A 276 -10.66 -24.17 -15.53
N THR A 277 -9.76 -23.25 -15.87
CA THR A 277 -10.05 -21.82 -15.78
C THR A 277 -11.22 -21.44 -16.68
N GLY A 278 -11.89 -20.32 -16.38
CA GLY A 278 -12.85 -19.72 -17.33
C GLY A 278 -12.15 -19.01 -18.50
N GLU A 279 -12.93 -18.18 -19.20
CA GLU A 279 -12.38 -17.22 -20.15
C GLU A 279 -11.38 -16.27 -19.45
N TRP A 280 -10.37 -15.82 -20.19
CA TRP A 280 -9.39 -14.85 -19.70
C TRP A 280 -9.84 -13.45 -20.09
N GLU A 281 -10.00 -12.58 -19.10
CA GLU A 281 -10.38 -11.19 -19.31
C GLU A 281 -9.23 -10.24 -18.96
N ARG A 282 -9.13 -9.14 -19.71
CA ARG A 282 -8.17 -8.09 -19.40
C ARG A 282 -8.62 -7.41 -18.11
N VAL A 283 -7.71 -7.29 -17.16
CA VAL A 283 -7.95 -6.50 -15.96
C VAL A 283 -8.17 -5.05 -16.42
N VAL A 284 -9.40 -4.57 -16.24
CA VAL A 284 -9.75 -3.17 -16.45
C VAL A 284 -9.08 -2.39 -15.33
N GLU A 285 -8.50 -1.22 -15.63
CA GLU A 285 -7.94 -0.31 -14.62
C GLU A 285 -8.86 -0.26 -13.38
N GLY A 286 -8.35 -0.71 -12.23
CA GLY A 286 -9.12 -0.80 -10.97
C GLY A 286 -9.11 -2.15 -10.25
N GLU A 287 -8.41 -3.18 -10.73
CA GLU A 287 -8.20 -4.42 -9.98
C GLU A 287 -6.74 -4.57 -9.54
N ASP A 288 -6.57 -4.71 -8.22
CA ASP A 288 -5.35 -4.52 -7.45
C ASP A 288 -4.22 -5.52 -7.80
N ILE A 289 -3.09 -5.02 -8.30
CA ILE A 289 -1.81 -5.74 -8.44
C ILE A 289 -0.63 -4.92 -7.89
N GLY A 290 -0.88 -4.06 -6.90
CA GLY A 290 0.03 -3.03 -6.42
C GLY A 290 -0.67 -1.68 -6.52
N GLU A 291 -0.43 -0.78 -5.56
CA GLU A 291 -1.05 0.54 -5.58
C GLU A 291 -0.85 1.18 -6.95
N GLY A 292 -1.94 1.66 -7.55
CA GLY A 292 -1.92 2.17 -8.93
C GLY A 292 -0.81 3.20 -9.14
N LEU A 293 -0.31 3.33 -10.37
CA LEU A 293 0.81 4.21 -10.68
C LEU A 293 0.50 5.66 -10.27
N ALA A 294 1.23 6.17 -9.27
CA ALA A 294 1.00 7.49 -8.71
C ALA A 294 2.31 8.21 -8.32
N ASN A 295 2.20 9.50 -8.01
CA ASN A 295 3.31 10.32 -7.52
C ASN A 295 3.26 10.58 -6.01
N CYS A 296 2.12 10.29 -5.38
CA CYS A 296 1.97 10.26 -3.95
C CYS A 296 1.42 8.90 -3.53
N TYR A 297 1.94 8.35 -2.44
CA TYR A 297 1.38 7.17 -1.82
C TYR A 297 1.05 7.48 -0.37
N ILE A 298 -0.13 7.05 0.06
CA ILE A 298 -0.61 7.18 1.42
C ILE A 298 -0.26 5.89 2.14
N VAL A 299 0.39 5.98 3.30
CA VAL A 299 0.79 4.80 4.06
C VAL A 299 0.57 5.03 5.54
N ALA A 300 0.02 4.04 6.24
CA ALA A 300 -0.13 4.10 7.68
C ALA A 300 1.26 4.16 8.37
N PRO A 301 1.37 4.76 9.57
CA PRO A 301 2.58 4.61 10.38
C PRO A 301 2.90 3.14 10.67
N ASN A 302 4.18 2.76 10.67
CA ASN A 302 4.66 1.38 10.80
C ASN A 302 4.08 0.38 9.77
N ALA A 303 3.77 0.84 8.56
CA ALA A 303 3.33 -0.03 7.48
C ALA A 303 4.40 -0.15 6.39
N ILE A 304 4.23 -1.17 5.56
CA ILE A 304 5.05 -1.41 4.39
C ILE A 304 4.25 -1.00 3.17
N LEU A 305 4.89 -0.25 2.28
CA LEU A 305 4.37 0.15 1.00
C LEU A 305 5.33 -0.36 -0.07
N GLU A 306 4.81 -1.08 -1.06
CA GLU A 306 5.55 -1.51 -2.26
C GLU A 306 4.85 -0.96 -3.50
N PHE A 307 5.57 -0.25 -4.38
CA PHE A 307 5.00 0.33 -5.60
C PHE A 307 5.97 0.30 -6.78
N ASP A 308 5.40 0.29 -7.98
CA ASP A 308 6.14 0.24 -9.24
C ASP A 308 6.71 1.63 -9.62
N THR A 309 7.92 1.61 -10.17
CA THR A 309 8.59 2.78 -10.73
C THR A 309 8.11 3.15 -12.14
N ALA A 310 7.25 2.35 -12.77
CA ALA A 310 6.77 2.52 -14.15
C ALA A 310 6.12 3.89 -14.43
N ILE A 311 5.58 4.58 -13.41
CA ILE A 311 5.08 5.96 -13.54
C ILE A 311 6.15 6.92 -14.11
N ALA A 312 7.43 6.66 -13.85
CA ALA A 312 8.55 7.45 -14.36
C ALA A 312 8.67 7.45 -15.89
N ASN A 313 8.09 6.44 -16.54
CA ASN A 313 8.06 6.28 -17.99
C ASN A 313 6.68 6.53 -18.61
N ALA A 314 5.66 6.84 -17.79
CA ALA A 314 4.27 6.90 -18.24
C ALA A 314 3.98 8.07 -19.19
N ASP A 315 4.88 9.05 -19.29
CA ASP A 315 4.81 10.13 -20.29
C ASP A 315 5.38 9.70 -21.67
N GLY A 316 5.85 8.47 -21.80
CA GLY A 316 6.49 7.93 -23.01
C GLY A 316 8.00 8.13 -23.08
N THR A 317 8.61 8.82 -22.10
CA THR A 317 10.08 8.98 -22.02
C THR A 317 10.66 7.83 -21.21
N VAL A 318 11.65 7.12 -21.77
CA VAL A 318 12.35 6.06 -21.03
C VAL A 318 13.37 6.69 -20.08
N ARG A 319 13.02 6.80 -18.79
CA ARG A 319 13.88 7.32 -17.71
C ARG A 319 14.51 6.22 -16.87
N VAL A 320 13.83 5.10 -16.74
CA VAL A 320 14.29 3.94 -15.97
C VAL A 320 13.96 2.64 -16.68
N GLN A 321 14.86 1.67 -16.60
CA GLN A 321 14.68 0.31 -17.10
C GLN A 321 15.02 -0.71 -16.02
N PHE A 322 14.43 -1.90 -16.11
CA PHE A 322 14.65 -3.00 -15.16
C PHE A 322 16.14 -3.33 -14.90
N ALA A 323 16.96 -3.22 -15.95
CA ALA A 323 18.39 -3.52 -15.90
C ALA A 323 19.26 -2.38 -15.33
N ASP A 324 18.70 -1.21 -15.08
CA ASP A 324 19.46 -0.06 -14.60
C ASP A 324 20.02 -0.31 -13.18
N ASP A 325 21.24 0.18 -12.95
CA ASP A 325 21.81 0.28 -11.61
C ASP A 325 21.22 1.51 -10.91
N VAL A 326 20.29 1.26 -10.00
CA VAL A 326 19.50 2.28 -9.31
C VAL A 326 19.40 2.01 -7.82
N GLU A 327 19.20 3.07 -7.06
CA GLU A 327 18.89 3.01 -5.63
C GLU A 327 17.84 4.05 -5.24
N ALA A 328 17.10 3.77 -4.18
CA ALA A 328 16.12 4.70 -3.63
C ALA A 328 16.77 5.56 -2.53
N ARG A 329 16.51 6.87 -2.56
CA ARG A 329 17.10 7.85 -1.62
C ARG A 329 16.02 8.71 -0.99
N LEU A 330 16.17 9.00 0.30
CA LEU A 330 15.39 10.04 0.99
C LEU A 330 15.99 11.42 0.68
N LEU A 331 15.22 12.31 0.07
CA LEU A 331 15.66 13.67 -0.25
C LEU A 331 15.43 14.64 0.91
N TRP A 332 14.23 14.59 1.49
CA TRP A 332 13.88 15.34 2.68
C TRP A 332 12.67 14.71 3.38
N THR A 333 12.54 14.97 4.67
CA THR A 333 11.34 14.71 5.48
C THR A 333 11.09 15.86 6.45
N ASP A 334 9.83 16.04 6.88
CA ASP A 334 9.45 16.96 7.95
C ASP A 334 9.61 16.36 9.36
N ASN A 335 9.90 15.05 9.46
CA ASN A 335 10.11 14.36 10.73
C ASN A 335 11.60 14.27 11.10
N PRO A 336 11.96 14.51 12.37
CA PRO A 336 13.33 14.30 12.82
C PRO A 336 13.69 12.81 12.77
N GLY A 337 14.95 12.50 12.49
CA GLY A 337 15.45 11.12 12.45
C GLY A 337 15.59 10.54 11.05
N GLY A 338 15.09 11.20 9.99
CA GLY A 338 15.44 10.86 8.60
C GLY A 338 15.11 9.41 8.22
N LEU A 339 16.10 8.71 7.67
CA LEU A 339 16.05 7.28 7.28
C LEU A 339 16.80 6.43 8.32
N LYS A 340 16.12 5.47 8.96
CA LYS A 340 16.69 4.68 10.07
C LYS A 340 17.96 3.92 9.71
N SER A 341 18.04 3.36 8.50
CA SER A 341 19.24 2.64 8.04
C SER A 341 20.49 3.53 7.93
N VAL A 342 20.32 4.86 7.90
CA VAL A 342 21.40 5.85 7.83
C VAL A 342 21.61 6.54 9.19
N SER A 343 20.54 6.98 9.84
CA SER A 343 20.59 7.75 11.09
C SER A 343 20.71 6.89 12.35
N GLY A 344 20.22 5.64 12.31
CA GLY A 344 20.03 4.77 13.48
C GLY A 344 18.94 5.26 14.45
N ALA A 345 18.17 6.28 14.10
CA ALA A 345 17.20 6.89 15.00
C ALA A 345 15.91 6.06 15.10
N GLU A 346 15.46 5.76 16.33
CA GLU A 346 14.20 5.03 16.57
C GLU A 346 12.94 5.82 16.16
N ASN A 347 13.06 7.14 16.08
CA ASN A 347 11.99 8.04 15.66
C ASN A 347 12.10 8.46 14.19
N ALA A 348 12.86 7.72 13.36
CA ALA A 348 13.01 8.00 11.94
C ALA A 348 11.66 8.09 11.20
N SER A 349 11.62 8.91 10.14
CA SER A 349 10.42 9.04 9.31
C SER A 349 10.19 7.81 8.45
N ILE A 350 11.27 7.19 7.98
CA ILE A 350 11.27 5.99 7.15
C ILE A 350 12.23 5.00 7.81
N ASN A 351 11.76 3.78 8.08
CA ASN A 351 12.55 2.72 8.68
C ASN A 351 13.43 2.03 7.63
N ASN A 352 12.88 1.75 6.47
CA ASN A 352 13.58 1.09 5.37
C ASN A 352 13.16 1.71 4.03
N LEU A 353 14.12 1.79 3.11
CA LEU A 353 13.91 2.28 1.76
C LEU A 353 14.78 1.45 0.84
N ALA A 354 14.17 0.67 -0.05
CA ALA A 354 14.87 -0.27 -0.91
C ALA A 354 14.30 -0.30 -2.32
N VAL A 355 15.15 -0.66 -3.28
CA VAL A 355 14.73 -1.03 -4.63
C VAL A 355 14.78 -2.54 -4.73
N VAL A 356 13.68 -3.15 -5.17
CA VAL A 356 13.61 -4.59 -5.43
C VAL A 356 13.17 -4.85 -6.85
N ARG A 357 13.47 -6.05 -7.34
CA ARG A 357 13.03 -6.51 -8.66
C ARG A 357 12.03 -7.63 -8.45
N ARG A 358 10.85 -7.48 -9.05
CA ARG A 358 9.75 -8.46 -9.00
C ARG A 358 9.38 -8.80 -10.45
N GLY A 359 9.66 -10.02 -10.88
CA GLY A 359 9.44 -10.38 -12.28
C GLY A 359 10.20 -9.49 -13.25
N ALA A 360 9.47 -8.71 -14.05
CA ALA A 360 10.02 -7.74 -15.02
C ALA A 360 9.97 -6.29 -14.52
N ASP A 361 9.50 -6.07 -13.29
CA ASP A 361 9.21 -4.76 -12.73
C ASP A 361 10.25 -4.36 -11.69
N LEU A 362 10.46 -3.07 -11.59
CA LEU A 362 11.39 -2.43 -10.68
C LEU A 362 10.57 -1.68 -9.64
N MET A 363 10.58 -2.17 -8.41
CA MET A 363 9.72 -1.71 -7.33
C MET A 363 10.51 -0.93 -6.29
N ILE A 364 9.84 -0.03 -5.58
CA ILE A 364 10.34 0.61 -4.37
C ILE A 364 9.58 0.05 -3.17
N ILE A 365 10.32 -0.40 -2.16
CA ILE A 365 9.78 -0.74 -0.85
C ILE A 365 10.08 0.41 0.10
N VAL A 366 9.04 0.88 0.79
CA VAL A 366 9.11 1.85 1.87
C VAL A 366 8.50 1.24 3.13
N GLU A 367 9.29 1.13 4.19
CA GLU A 367 8.75 0.84 5.52
C GLU A 367 8.64 2.16 6.28
N SER A 368 7.42 2.62 6.53
CA SER A 368 7.18 3.89 7.20
C SER A 368 7.60 3.83 8.67
N GLY A 369 7.97 4.99 9.22
CA GLY A 369 8.25 5.16 10.64
C GLY A 369 6.98 5.17 11.49
N THR A 370 7.16 5.33 12.80
CA THR A 370 6.06 5.41 13.79
C THR A 370 5.29 6.74 13.74
N ARG A 371 5.83 7.75 13.06
CA ARG A 371 5.32 9.12 13.11
C ARG A 371 4.64 9.50 11.80
N PRO A 372 3.40 10.04 11.86
CA PRO A 372 2.81 10.70 10.72
C PRO A 372 3.68 11.86 10.23
N GLY A 373 3.67 12.12 8.94
CA GLY A 373 4.50 13.16 8.31
C GLY A 373 4.65 12.96 6.81
N ASN A 374 5.57 13.71 6.23
CA ASN A 374 5.85 13.73 4.81
C ASN A 374 7.31 13.41 4.54
N ALA A 375 7.54 12.61 3.49
CA ALA A 375 8.86 12.32 2.97
C ALA A 375 8.85 12.40 1.44
N VAL A 376 9.94 12.89 0.86
CA VAL A 376 10.18 12.78 -0.59
C VAL A 376 11.29 11.78 -0.81
N VAL A 377 10.95 10.70 -1.50
CA VAL A 377 11.89 9.66 -1.92
C VAL A 377 12.15 9.78 -3.42
N ALA A 378 13.34 9.38 -3.86
CA ALA A 378 13.74 9.47 -5.25
C ALA A 378 14.48 8.23 -5.71
N LEU A 379 14.28 7.86 -6.97
CA LEU A 379 15.07 6.83 -7.62
C LEU A 379 16.27 7.49 -8.27
N PHE A 380 17.46 7.10 -7.82
CA PHE A 380 18.73 7.61 -8.33
C PHE A 380 19.37 6.54 -9.21
N ASN A 381 19.73 6.91 -10.44
CA ASN A 381 20.45 6.05 -11.36
C ASN A 381 21.96 6.27 -11.16
N ASN A 382 22.65 5.24 -10.67
CA ASN A 382 24.07 5.29 -10.32
C ASN A 382 24.96 5.48 -11.56
N THR A 383 24.55 4.95 -12.72
CA THR A 383 25.29 5.07 -13.97
C THR A 383 25.28 6.50 -14.51
N THR A 384 24.11 7.13 -14.51
CA THR A 384 23.97 8.52 -15.02
C THR A 384 24.24 9.57 -13.95
N SER A 385 24.32 9.17 -12.68
CA SER A 385 24.45 10.04 -11.51
C SER A 385 23.33 11.09 -11.41
N LYS A 386 22.09 10.67 -11.68
CA LYS A 386 20.92 11.53 -11.72
C LYS A 386 19.72 10.90 -11.02
N ILE A 387 18.85 11.75 -10.47
CA ILE A 387 17.51 11.34 -10.06
C ILE A 387 16.68 11.16 -11.32
N VAL A 388 16.06 9.99 -11.51
CA VAL A 388 15.22 9.71 -12.68
C VAL A 388 13.74 9.92 -12.39
N TRP A 389 13.33 9.82 -11.13
CA TRP A 389 11.99 10.16 -10.66
C TRP A 389 11.94 10.31 -9.13
N SER A 390 10.85 10.86 -8.61
CA SER A 390 10.63 11.04 -7.17
C SER A 390 9.14 10.97 -6.82
N TRP A 391 8.87 10.57 -5.59
CA TRP A 391 7.54 10.34 -5.03
C TRP A 391 7.40 11.01 -3.68
N HIS A 392 6.17 11.42 -3.37
CA HIS A 392 5.74 11.90 -2.07
C HIS A 392 5.18 10.73 -1.27
N ILE A 393 5.82 10.38 -0.16
CA ILE A 393 5.29 9.42 0.80
C ILE A 393 4.58 10.21 1.91
N TRP A 394 3.27 10.04 1.99
CA TRP A 394 2.42 10.67 3.00
C TRP A 394 2.08 9.65 4.08
N VAL A 395 2.80 9.74 5.20
CA VAL A 395 2.59 8.84 6.34
C VAL A 395 1.46 9.39 7.19
N THR A 396 0.32 8.72 7.22
CA THR A 396 -0.90 9.20 7.89
C THR A 396 -1.86 8.04 8.18
N ASP A 397 -2.72 8.21 9.18
CA ASP A 397 -3.83 7.29 9.48
C ASP A 397 -5.00 7.42 8.49
N TYR A 398 -5.14 8.59 7.86
CA TYR A 398 -6.14 8.84 6.83
C TYR A 398 -6.06 7.87 5.64
N ALA A 399 -7.07 7.01 5.51
CA ALA A 399 -7.24 6.05 4.41
C ALA A 399 -8.49 6.38 3.57
N PRO A 400 -8.39 7.26 2.56
CA PRO A 400 -9.56 7.75 1.82
C PRO A 400 -10.20 6.73 0.88
N ASP A 401 -9.46 5.71 0.46
CA ASP A 401 -9.95 4.68 -0.46
C ASP A 401 -10.85 3.64 0.22
N ASP A 402 -10.74 3.50 1.54
CA ASP A 402 -11.54 2.57 2.34
C ASP A 402 -12.93 3.13 2.73
N ALA A 403 -13.25 4.37 2.35
CA ALA A 403 -14.58 4.94 2.61
C ALA A 403 -15.61 4.53 1.55
N ASP A 404 -16.77 4.03 2.00
CA ASP A 404 -17.90 3.71 1.14
C ASP A 404 -18.66 4.98 0.74
N VAL A 405 -18.60 5.32 -0.55
CA VAL A 405 -19.26 6.52 -1.10
C VAL A 405 -20.73 6.23 -1.36
N GLY A 406 -21.60 6.80 -0.52
CA GLY A 406 -23.04 6.72 -0.71
C GLY A 406 -23.59 7.43 -1.96
N ALA A 407 -24.88 7.18 -2.20
CA ALA A 407 -25.58 7.68 -3.38
C ALA A 407 -25.76 9.22 -3.40
N SER A 408 -25.93 9.85 -2.24
CA SER A 408 -26.23 11.28 -2.10
C SER A 408 -24.98 12.14 -1.83
N ASP A 409 -25.09 13.45 -2.00
CA ASP A 409 -24.05 14.36 -1.49
C ASP A 409 -23.96 14.26 0.04
N GLY A 410 -22.75 14.32 0.59
CA GLY A 410 -22.54 14.09 2.02
C GLY A 410 -21.08 13.78 2.36
N ARG A 411 -20.84 13.59 3.66
CA ARG A 411 -19.57 13.10 4.19
C ARG A 411 -19.68 11.61 4.45
N TYR A 412 -18.60 10.89 4.14
CA TYR A 412 -18.47 9.46 4.32
C TYR A 412 -17.19 9.22 5.11
N ASP A 413 -17.34 8.76 6.33
CA ASP A 413 -16.21 8.58 7.25
C ASP A 413 -15.28 7.48 6.74
N THR A 414 -13.98 7.68 6.92
CA THR A 414 -12.97 6.65 6.69
C THR A 414 -12.81 5.80 7.95
N PRO A 415 -12.50 4.49 7.84
CA PRO A 415 -12.37 3.61 9.01
C PRO A 415 -11.34 4.10 10.04
N ASP A 416 -10.22 4.64 9.56
CA ASP A 416 -9.08 5.06 10.37
C ASP A 416 -9.03 6.58 10.65
N GLY A 417 -10.17 7.25 10.45
CA GLY A 417 -10.35 8.66 10.84
C GLY A 417 -10.20 9.65 9.69
N GLY A 418 -11.08 10.66 9.70
CA GLY A 418 -11.30 11.56 8.57
C GLY A 418 -12.56 11.20 7.79
N PHE A 419 -12.71 11.80 6.62
CA PHE A 419 -13.82 11.50 5.71
C PHE A 419 -13.46 11.80 4.25
N ILE A 420 -14.29 11.31 3.34
CA ILE A 420 -14.37 11.81 1.97
C ILE A 420 -15.72 12.51 1.78
N ALA A 421 -15.76 13.52 0.91
CA ALA A 421 -16.94 14.35 0.73
C ALA A 421 -17.43 14.28 -0.71
N LYS A 422 -18.58 13.64 -0.93
CA LYS A 422 -19.28 13.71 -2.21
C LYS A 422 -20.08 15.01 -2.27
N TYR A 423 -19.85 15.80 -3.31
CA TYR A 423 -20.53 17.06 -3.49
C TYR A 423 -20.79 17.33 -4.97
N THR A 424 -22.04 17.66 -5.26
CA THR A 424 -22.50 18.10 -6.56
C THR A 424 -22.56 19.62 -6.56
N SER A 425 -21.73 20.22 -7.39
CA SER A 425 -21.62 21.68 -7.40
C SER A 425 -22.90 22.36 -7.92
N GLU A 426 -23.36 23.42 -7.25
CA GLU A 426 -24.54 24.20 -7.67
C GLU A 426 -24.17 25.16 -8.84
N GLY A 427 -25.03 25.23 -9.86
CA GLY A 427 -24.93 26.23 -10.94
C GLY A 427 -24.72 25.67 -12.35
N THR A 428 -24.38 26.55 -13.29
CA THR A 428 -24.17 26.17 -14.70
C THR A 428 -22.92 25.28 -14.82
N GLY A 429 -23.10 24.06 -15.31
CA GLY A 429 -22.02 23.08 -15.42
C GLY A 429 -21.65 22.41 -14.07
N ALA A 430 -22.66 22.17 -13.24
CA ALA A 430 -22.62 21.29 -12.08
C ALA A 430 -21.82 20.00 -12.38
N ALA A 431 -20.95 19.62 -11.46
CA ALA A 431 -20.20 18.38 -11.50
C ALA A 431 -20.20 17.75 -10.10
N THR A 432 -20.46 16.45 -10.04
CA THR A 432 -20.34 15.67 -8.80
C THR A 432 -18.89 15.22 -8.67
N ASN A 433 -18.28 15.53 -7.53
CA ASN A 433 -16.91 15.14 -7.21
C ASN A 433 -16.89 14.54 -5.80
N VAL A 434 -15.95 13.63 -5.57
CA VAL A 434 -15.66 13.08 -4.24
C VAL A 434 -14.31 13.63 -3.81
N PHE A 435 -14.30 14.48 -2.78
CA PHE A 435 -13.10 15.16 -2.30
C PHE A 435 -12.48 14.44 -1.12
N MET A 436 -11.16 14.52 -0.99
CA MET A 436 -10.49 14.30 0.29
C MET A 436 -10.88 15.39 1.31
N ASP A 437 -10.92 15.05 2.60
CA ASP A 437 -11.22 16.01 3.68
C ASP A 437 -10.12 17.03 3.98
N ARG A 438 -8.89 16.77 3.52
CA ARG A 438 -7.69 17.57 3.80
C ARG A 438 -6.83 17.78 2.56
N ASN A 439 -5.88 18.70 2.66
CA ASN A 439 -4.93 18.96 1.60
C ASN A 439 -3.89 17.83 1.52
N LEU A 440 -3.29 17.64 0.36
CA LEU A 440 -2.24 16.65 0.17
C LEU A 440 -1.06 16.92 1.13
N GLY A 441 -0.69 15.90 1.92
CA GLY A 441 0.34 15.99 2.96
C GLY A 441 -0.07 16.67 4.27
N ALA A 442 -1.34 17.02 4.46
CA ALA A 442 -1.84 17.56 5.72
C ALA A 442 -2.09 16.45 6.75
N LEU A 443 -1.81 16.69 8.03
CA LEU A 443 -2.04 15.68 9.08
C LEU A 443 -3.34 15.91 9.87
N SER A 444 -4.10 16.96 9.51
CA SER A 444 -5.34 17.32 10.19
C SER A 444 -6.34 17.95 9.23
N ASN A 445 -7.61 17.78 9.51
CA ASN A 445 -8.73 18.47 8.86
C ASN A 445 -9.42 19.46 9.82
N SER A 446 -8.83 19.72 10.99
CA SER A 446 -9.42 20.56 12.04
C SER A 446 -9.21 22.05 11.77
N ALA A 447 -10.24 22.85 12.04
CA ALA A 447 -10.18 24.31 11.88
C ALA A 447 -9.11 24.93 12.79
N GLY A 448 -8.31 25.85 12.24
CA GLY A 448 -7.24 26.55 12.97
C GLY A 448 -5.97 25.73 13.25
N ASP A 449 -5.96 24.42 12.98
CA ASP A 449 -4.79 23.55 13.19
C ASP A 449 -3.72 23.80 12.12
N LEU A 450 -2.47 24.05 12.54
CA LEU A 450 -1.36 24.30 11.63
C LEU A 450 -1.05 23.11 10.72
N SER A 451 -1.28 21.89 11.21
CA SER A 451 -1.05 20.65 10.45
C SER A 451 -2.08 20.42 9.33
N SER A 452 -3.11 21.27 9.22
CA SER A 452 -4.09 21.24 8.13
C SER A 452 -3.59 21.84 6.81
N LYS A 453 -2.49 22.58 6.82
CA LYS A 453 -1.99 23.32 5.64
C LYS A 453 -1.56 22.38 4.50
N GLY A 454 -0.92 21.27 4.83
CA GLY A 454 -0.33 20.32 3.88
C GLY A 454 0.90 20.86 3.15
N LEU A 455 1.21 20.28 2.00
CA LEU A 455 2.32 20.68 1.13
C LEU A 455 1.85 21.59 -0.01
N CYS A 456 2.80 22.20 -0.73
CA CYS A 456 2.50 23.00 -1.92
C CYS A 456 3.27 22.52 -3.16
N TYR A 457 2.69 22.74 -4.33
CA TYR A 457 3.18 22.23 -5.62
C TYR A 457 3.24 23.36 -6.62
N GLN A 458 4.27 23.40 -7.47
CA GLN A 458 4.28 24.30 -8.64
C GLN A 458 3.36 23.71 -9.72
N TRP A 459 2.67 24.56 -10.49
CA TRP A 459 1.71 24.13 -11.51
C TRP A 459 2.30 23.07 -12.47
N GLY A 460 1.71 21.89 -12.61
CA GLY A 460 2.19 20.86 -13.53
C GLY A 460 3.41 20.06 -13.02
N ARG A 461 3.89 20.28 -11.79
CA ARG A 461 4.90 19.42 -11.15
C ARG A 461 4.25 18.43 -10.20
N LYS A 462 4.85 17.24 -10.13
CA LYS A 462 4.52 16.20 -9.15
C LYS A 462 5.21 16.39 -7.80
N ASP A 463 6.30 17.16 -7.75
CA ASP A 463 7.17 17.24 -6.58
C ASP A 463 6.63 18.24 -5.54
N PRO A 464 6.47 17.82 -4.27
CA PRO A 464 6.01 18.72 -3.22
C PRO A 464 7.13 19.62 -2.68
N PHE A 465 6.70 20.76 -2.15
CA PHE A 465 7.49 21.66 -1.32
C PHE A 465 6.81 21.85 0.04
N PRO A 466 7.58 22.00 1.12
CA PRO A 466 7.00 22.30 2.42
C PRO A 466 6.31 23.66 2.38
N THR A 467 5.22 23.77 3.14
CA THR A 467 4.56 25.04 3.42
C THR A 467 5.04 25.61 4.76
N HIS A 468 4.74 26.88 5.01
CA HIS A 468 5.05 27.49 6.30
C HIS A 468 4.07 27.01 7.37
N TRP A 469 4.52 26.10 8.22
CA TRP A 469 3.69 25.42 9.21
C TRP A 469 3.78 26.04 10.62
N GLN A 470 4.69 26.95 10.89
CA GLN A 470 4.95 27.41 12.27
C GLN A 470 3.91 28.38 12.81
N ASN A 471 3.20 29.11 11.94
CA ASN A 471 2.20 30.09 12.34
C ASN A 471 1.24 30.44 11.18
N TRP A 472 0.26 31.29 11.49
CA TRP A 472 -0.70 31.87 10.54
C TRP A 472 -0.32 33.30 10.11
N THR A 473 0.87 33.78 10.50
CA THR A 473 1.34 35.14 10.24
C THR A 473 2.34 35.18 9.09
N TYR A 474 2.58 36.38 8.54
CA TYR A 474 3.60 36.58 7.51
C TYR A 474 4.98 36.21 8.03
N ASP A 475 5.60 35.26 7.34
CA ASP A 475 6.92 34.74 7.63
C ASP A 475 7.61 34.35 6.32
N THR A 476 8.92 34.55 6.29
CA THR A 476 9.78 34.27 5.14
C THR A 476 10.87 33.24 5.44
N GLU A 477 10.94 32.73 6.68
CA GLU A 477 11.92 31.73 7.07
C GLU A 477 11.63 30.36 6.46
N GLU A 478 12.71 29.66 6.10
CA GLU A 478 12.62 28.29 5.60
C GLU A 478 12.33 27.31 6.74
N PRO A 479 11.30 26.44 6.60
CA PRO A 479 11.04 25.43 7.61
C PRO A 479 12.23 24.48 7.72
N THR A 480 12.53 24.06 8.95
CA THR A 480 13.51 23.00 9.16
C THR A 480 12.99 21.69 8.60
N LEU A 481 13.76 21.12 7.68
CA LEU A 481 13.60 19.77 7.15
C LEU A 481 14.75 18.89 7.61
N TYR A 482 14.65 17.58 7.39
CA TYR A 482 15.68 16.63 7.76
C TYR A 482 16.10 15.79 6.56
N ASP A 483 17.40 15.55 6.43
CA ASP A 483 17.96 14.66 5.41
C ASP A 483 17.92 13.18 5.87
N ALA A 484 18.49 12.27 5.08
CA ALA A 484 18.58 10.85 5.40
C ALA A 484 19.27 10.56 6.75
N SER A 485 20.25 11.38 7.16
CA SER A 485 20.94 11.24 8.44
C SER A 485 20.13 11.78 9.63
N GLY A 486 18.97 12.40 9.36
CA GLY A 486 18.19 13.12 10.36
C GLY A 486 18.81 14.47 10.73
N THR A 487 19.71 15.01 9.90
CA THR A 487 20.34 16.32 10.15
C THR A 487 19.34 17.43 9.80
N PRO A 488 19.03 18.34 10.73
CA PRO A 488 18.15 19.47 10.45
C PRO A 488 18.83 20.45 9.47
N SER A 489 18.08 20.90 8.47
CA SER A 489 18.54 21.83 7.46
C SER A 489 17.40 22.69 6.92
N THR A 490 17.68 23.97 6.75
CA THR A 490 16.79 24.94 6.09
C THR A 490 17.18 25.15 4.61
N SER A 491 18.12 24.36 4.09
CA SER A 491 18.71 24.51 2.76
C SER A 491 18.52 23.27 1.87
N LEU A 492 17.71 22.29 2.31
CA LEU A 492 17.40 21.10 1.50
C LEU A 492 16.53 21.44 0.29
N ILE A 493 15.74 22.50 0.37
CA ILE A 493 15.09 23.10 -0.79
C ILE A 493 16.02 24.18 -1.35
N SER A 494 16.49 23.98 -2.57
CA SER A 494 17.29 24.99 -3.28
C SER A 494 16.41 25.82 -4.21
N MET A 495 16.89 27.02 -4.58
CA MET A 495 16.19 27.89 -5.52
C MET A 495 17.07 28.16 -6.73
N THR A 496 16.52 27.95 -7.92
CA THR A 496 17.21 28.24 -9.18
C THR A 496 16.34 29.13 -10.03
N VAL A 497 16.94 30.17 -10.62
CA VAL A 497 16.24 31.03 -11.58
C VAL A 497 16.23 30.34 -12.94
N VAL A 498 15.06 30.28 -13.57
CA VAL A 498 14.91 29.83 -14.94
C VAL A 498 15.54 30.89 -15.87
N THR A 499 16.80 30.67 -16.26
CA THR A 499 17.59 31.57 -17.12
C THR A 499 17.93 30.90 -18.45
N SER A 500 16.89 30.53 -19.22
CA SER A 500 17.03 29.75 -20.48
C SER A 500 17.94 28.52 -20.31
N LEU A 501 17.56 27.62 -19.40
CA LEU A 501 18.29 26.36 -19.18
C LEU A 501 18.17 25.54 -20.46
N THR A 502 19.31 25.07 -20.97
CA THR A 502 19.53 24.38 -22.26
C THR A 502 18.36 23.51 -22.74
N GLY A 503 17.52 24.02 -23.64
CA GLY A 503 16.39 23.30 -24.24
C GLY A 503 15.13 24.16 -24.42
N ASP A 504 14.05 23.56 -24.92
CA ASP A 504 12.76 24.23 -25.10
C ASP A 504 11.98 24.39 -23.77
N ASN A 505 12.27 23.53 -22.78
CA ASN A 505 11.63 23.49 -21.46
C ASN A 505 12.51 22.87 -20.35
N ASN A 506 12.06 23.00 -19.10
CA ASN A 506 12.74 22.58 -17.86
C ASN A 506 12.15 21.31 -17.23
N LEU A 507 11.28 20.57 -17.91
CA LEU A 507 10.59 19.42 -17.32
C LEU A 507 11.59 18.38 -16.83
N GLU A 508 12.50 17.97 -17.71
CA GLU A 508 13.52 16.98 -17.39
C GLU A 508 14.47 17.49 -16.29
N TYR A 509 14.82 18.78 -16.30
CA TYR A 509 15.60 19.38 -15.21
C TYR A 509 14.86 19.27 -13.87
N SER A 510 13.55 19.54 -13.84
CA SER A 510 12.74 19.47 -12.63
C SER A 510 12.64 18.05 -12.07
N ILE A 511 12.55 17.04 -12.95
CA ILE A 511 12.55 15.61 -12.59
C ILE A 511 13.89 15.20 -11.98
N ASN A 512 14.99 15.67 -12.59
CA ASN A 512 16.34 15.41 -12.09
C ASN A 512 16.68 16.18 -10.80
N ASN A 513 15.90 17.22 -10.46
CA ASN A 513 16.15 18.12 -9.32
C ASN A 513 14.84 18.42 -8.57
N PRO A 514 14.20 17.40 -7.98
CA PRO A 514 12.86 17.54 -7.40
C PRO A 514 12.83 18.51 -6.20
N ALA A 515 13.90 18.57 -5.41
CA ALA A 515 14.08 19.51 -4.30
C ALA A 515 14.56 20.92 -4.72
N THR A 516 14.53 21.25 -6.02
CA THR A 516 14.86 22.58 -6.53
C THR A 516 13.59 23.31 -6.92
N TYR A 517 13.32 24.42 -6.23
CA TYR A 517 12.27 25.35 -6.58
C TYR A 517 12.70 26.23 -7.75
N LEU A 518 11.94 26.16 -8.85
CA LEU A 518 12.25 26.86 -10.08
C LEU A 518 11.56 28.23 -10.09
N THR A 519 12.36 29.27 -9.85
CA THR A 519 11.93 30.67 -9.80
C THR A 519 12.04 31.35 -11.17
N VAL A 520 11.35 32.47 -11.35
CA VAL A 520 11.40 33.27 -12.59
C VAL A 520 11.88 34.70 -12.32
N ALA A 521 12.69 35.24 -13.24
CA ALA A 521 13.35 36.54 -13.05
C ALA A 521 12.41 37.74 -13.30
N GLY A 522 12.43 38.69 -12.36
CA GLY A 522 11.99 40.09 -12.51
C GLY A 522 10.48 40.35 -12.34
N THR A 523 10.15 41.57 -11.94
CA THR A 523 8.77 42.14 -11.87
C THR A 523 8.49 43.14 -12.99
N GLY A 524 9.49 43.47 -13.83
CA GLY A 524 9.44 44.64 -14.73
C GLY A 524 9.63 44.41 -16.23
N ALA A 525 9.89 43.20 -16.73
CA ALA A 525 9.98 42.97 -18.17
C ALA A 525 8.57 42.67 -18.73
N ALA A 526 8.04 43.56 -19.56
CA ALA A 526 6.77 43.41 -20.28
C ALA A 526 6.76 42.22 -21.28
N ASP A 527 7.93 41.60 -21.49
CA ASP A 527 8.16 40.56 -22.49
C ASP A 527 8.45 39.17 -21.88
N ASN A 528 8.59 39.05 -20.56
CA ASN A 528 8.88 37.76 -19.88
C ASN A 528 7.59 37.11 -19.35
N TYR A 529 6.86 36.40 -20.22
CA TYR A 529 5.67 35.61 -19.84
C TYR A 529 5.98 34.14 -19.51
N GLY A 530 7.26 33.75 -19.41
CA GLY A 530 7.64 32.40 -18.99
C GLY A 530 7.16 32.02 -17.59
N ASP A 531 7.20 30.73 -17.31
CA ASP A 531 6.92 30.08 -16.02
C ASP A 531 8.12 29.21 -15.58
N TRP A 532 7.91 28.30 -14.63
CA TRP A 532 8.97 27.37 -14.23
C TRP A 532 9.32 26.37 -15.35
N TYR A 533 8.36 26.05 -16.23
CA TYR A 533 8.51 25.07 -17.30
C TYR A 533 9.29 25.66 -18.48
N SER A 534 9.04 26.90 -18.86
CA SER A 534 9.80 27.58 -19.91
C SER A 534 9.98 29.06 -19.63
N ALA A 535 11.19 29.59 -19.92
CA ALA A 535 11.46 31.03 -19.88
C ALA A 535 10.68 31.80 -20.96
N THR A 536 10.24 31.10 -22.01
CA THR A 536 9.66 31.69 -23.23
C THR A 536 8.14 31.72 -23.17
N ALA A 537 7.58 32.91 -23.41
CA ALA A 537 6.15 33.11 -23.59
C ALA A 537 5.57 32.21 -24.70
N GLY A 538 4.48 31.49 -24.43
CA GLY A 538 3.81 30.64 -25.42
C GLY A 538 4.32 29.20 -25.47
N ASN A 539 5.45 28.89 -24.82
CA ASN A 539 6.01 27.55 -24.72
C ASN A 539 5.60 26.82 -23.43
N GLN A 540 4.60 27.33 -22.70
CA GLN A 540 4.09 26.65 -21.50
C GLN A 540 3.29 25.40 -21.88
N ASN A 541 3.24 24.42 -20.97
CA ASN A 541 2.46 23.20 -21.17
C ASN A 541 1.24 23.18 -20.24
N ASN A 542 0.04 23.24 -20.82
CA ASN A 542 -1.23 23.25 -20.10
C ASN A 542 -1.73 21.84 -19.72
N SER A 543 -1.11 20.80 -20.28
CA SER A 543 -1.52 19.41 -20.15
C SER A 543 -0.70 18.62 -19.13
N LEU A 544 0.22 19.28 -18.42
CA LEU A 544 1.09 18.60 -17.45
C LEU A 544 0.29 17.89 -16.36
N TRP A 545 -0.90 18.38 -15.96
CA TRP A 545 -1.81 17.68 -15.03
C TRP A 545 -3.03 17.06 -15.68
N GLY A 546 -3.06 16.93 -17.01
CA GLY A 546 -4.16 16.27 -17.71
C GLY A 546 -5.21 17.21 -18.32
N ALA A 547 -5.07 18.53 -18.14
CA ALA A 547 -5.90 19.55 -18.81
C ALA A 547 -7.43 19.36 -18.65
N GLY A 548 -7.89 18.77 -17.55
CA GLY A 548 -9.33 18.61 -17.27
C GLY A 548 -9.93 17.33 -17.83
N SER A 549 -9.12 16.41 -18.34
CA SER A 549 -9.56 15.07 -18.76
C SER A 549 -9.11 14.00 -17.76
N THR A 550 -8.04 13.28 -18.10
CA THR A 550 -7.53 12.12 -17.37
C THR A 550 -6.30 12.52 -16.58
N LYS A 551 -6.11 11.88 -15.43
CA LYS A 551 -4.90 12.04 -14.61
C LYS A 551 -3.66 11.83 -15.49
N SER A 552 -2.70 12.73 -15.37
CA SER A 552 -1.43 12.63 -16.11
C SER A 552 -0.33 11.99 -15.24
N PRO A 553 0.80 11.60 -15.84
CA PRO A 553 1.97 11.15 -15.10
C PRO A 553 2.57 12.18 -14.13
N TYR A 554 2.19 13.46 -14.20
CA TYR A 554 2.73 14.52 -13.33
C TYR A 554 1.73 15.00 -12.28
N ASP A 555 0.50 14.47 -12.28
CA ASP A 555 -0.49 14.75 -11.25
C ASP A 555 0.04 14.26 -9.88
N PRO A 556 0.17 15.13 -8.87
CA PRO A 556 0.73 14.77 -7.57
C PRO A 556 -0.19 13.92 -6.69
N CYS A 557 -1.47 13.75 -7.02
CA CYS A 557 -2.40 13.02 -6.15
C CYS A 557 -2.08 11.52 -6.11
N PRO A 558 -2.55 10.80 -5.06
CA PRO A 558 -2.44 9.34 -4.99
C PRO A 558 -3.17 8.59 -6.10
N ALA A 559 -2.97 7.28 -6.17
CA ALA A 559 -3.67 6.40 -7.10
C ALA A 559 -5.18 6.46 -6.85
N GLY A 560 -6.01 6.54 -7.90
CA GLY A 560 -7.46 6.69 -7.74
C GLY A 560 -7.90 8.11 -7.37
N TRP A 561 -6.95 9.05 -7.24
CA TRP A 561 -7.21 10.46 -6.93
C TRP A 561 -6.49 11.37 -7.93
N ARG A 562 -7.07 12.52 -8.24
CA ARG A 562 -6.52 13.50 -9.18
C ARG A 562 -6.78 14.92 -8.73
N LEU A 563 -6.13 15.89 -9.37
CA LEU A 563 -6.51 17.28 -9.20
C LEU A 563 -7.95 17.51 -9.70
N PRO A 564 -8.71 18.38 -9.01
CA PRO A 564 -10.06 18.74 -9.44
C PRO A 564 -10.01 19.50 -10.76
N SER A 565 -10.91 19.14 -11.68
CA SER A 565 -11.08 19.89 -12.91
C SER A 565 -12.04 21.05 -12.74
N ASN A 566 -11.72 22.13 -13.43
CA ASN A 566 -12.66 23.20 -13.66
C ASN A 566 -13.36 23.02 -15.01
N ASN A 567 -14.66 23.27 -15.10
CA ASN A 567 -15.30 23.21 -16.41
C ASN A 567 -14.93 24.47 -17.22
N ASN A 568 -14.94 24.33 -18.53
CA ASN A 568 -14.51 25.37 -19.47
C ASN A 568 -15.54 26.50 -19.67
N ASN A 569 -16.53 26.64 -18.77
CA ASN A 569 -17.53 27.67 -18.94
C ASN A 569 -17.00 29.01 -18.44
N ASN A 570 -17.10 30.01 -19.31
CA ASN A 570 -16.40 31.28 -19.19
C ASN A 570 -16.96 32.20 -18.08
N THR A 571 -17.64 31.65 -17.07
CA THR A 571 -18.40 32.36 -16.04
C THR A 571 -17.77 32.26 -14.65
N GLY A 572 -16.80 31.36 -14.45
CA GLY A 572 -16.19 31.15 -13.13
C GLY A 572 -17.14 30.50 -12.10
N LEU A 573 -18.22 29.89 -12.59
CA LEU A 573 -19.32 29.32 -11.81
C LEU A 573 -19.55 27.83 -12.11
N GLY A 574 -18.54 27.14 -12.60
CA GLY A 574 -18.64 25.74 -13.00
C GLY A 574 -17.41 24.93 -12.59
N GLY A 575 -17.52 23.60 -12.59
CA GLY A 575 -16.46 22.68 -12.18
C GLY A 575 -16.58 22.20 -10.74
N ALA A 576 -15.52 21.56 -10.23
CA ALA A 576 -15.52 20.87 -8.94
C ALA A 576 -15.88 21.79 -7.76
N TRP A 577 -15.57 23.08 -7.88
CA TRP A 577 -15.70 24.07 -6.80
C TRP A 577 -16.83 25.09 -7.03
N ALA A 578 -17.74 24.82 -7.97
CA ALA A 578 -18.87 25.72 -8.20
C ALA A 578 -19.84 25.78 -7.00
N GLY A 579 -20.46 26.94 -6.80
CA GLY A 579 -21.38 27.19 -5.68
C GLY A 579 -20.71 27.67 -4.38
N ILE A 580 -19.39 27.54 -4.21
CA ILE A 580 -18.70 27.59 -2.90
C ILE A 580 -18.81 28.88 -2.07
N GLN A 581 -19.28 30.03 -2.57
CA GLN A 581 -19.86 31.04 -1.64
C GLN A 581 -20.60 32.21 -2.32
N ALA A 582 -20.31 32.55 -3.59
CA ALA A 582 -20.86 33.76 -4.20
C ALA A 582 -22.34 33.62 -4.66
N HIS A 583 -22.78 32.38 -4.92
CA HIS A 583 -24.08 32.09 -5.54
C HIS A 583 -24.81 30.88 -4.94
N ALA A 584 -24.27 30.22 -3.90
CA ALA A 584 -24.99 29.15 -3.22
C ALA A 584 -26.28 29.69 -2.61
N THR A 585 -27.39 29.03 -2.94
CA THR A 585 -28.73 29.42 -2.44
C THR A 585 -29.08 28.70 -1.14
N THR A 586 -28.39 27.60 -0.85
CA THR A 586 -28.56 26.76 0.33
C THR A 586 -27.51 27.07 1.40
N THR A 587 -27.75 26.64 2.64
CA THR A 587 -26.71 26.65 3.69
C THR A 587 -25.62 25.62 3.38
N GLU A 588 -25.97 24.55 2.65
CA GLU A 588 -25.08 23.46 2.29
C GLU A 588 -23.96 23.88 1.36
N GLY A 589 -24.20 24.78 0.39
CA GLY A 589 -23.17 25.29 -0.51
C GLY A 589 -22.32 26.46 0.03
N LYS A 590 -22.47 26.87 1.31
CA LYS A 590 -21.77 28.05 1.87
C LYS A 590 -20.47 27.66 2.59
N PHE A 591 -19.43 28.50 2.41
CA PHE A 591 -18.14 28.44 3.11
C PHE A 591 -17.95 29.56 4.18
N PRO A 592 -18.70 29.56 5.30
CA PRO A 592 -18.50 30.55 6.36
C PRO A 592 -17.02 30.69 6.78
N ALA A 593 -16.68 31.90 7.22
CA ALA A 593 -15.38 32.14 7.84
C ALA A 593 -15.26 31.29 9.11
N THR A 594 -14.06 30.76 9.35
CA THR A 594 -13.70 30.03 10.56
C THR A 594 -12.25 30.36 10.91
N ASP A 595 -11.73 29.82 12.01
CA ASP A 595 -10.37 30.06 12.49
C ASP A 595 -9.34 29.76 11.41
N ASN A 596 -8.70 30.81 10.88
CA ASN A 596 -7.65 30.77 9.87
C ASN A 596 -8.00 29.97 8.60
N GLY A 597 -9.27 29.98 8.19
CA GLY A 597 -9.71 29.35 6.95
C GLY A 597 -11.20 29.52 6.70
N ARG A 598 -11.76 28.59 5.93
CA ARG A 598 -13.20 28.49 5.62
C ARG A 598 -13.72 27.09 5.93
N GLN A 599 -14.95 26.99 6.39
CA GLN A 599 -15.58 25.71 6.69
C GLN A 599 -16.77 25.48 5.76
N HIS A 600 -16.82 24.35 5.07
CA HIS A 600 -18.01 23.87 4.38
C HIS A 600 -18.68 22.76 5.17
N ILE A 601 -20.01 22.73 5.16
CA ILE A 601 -20.74 21.71 5.90
C ILE A 601 -20.53 20.30 5.30
N ILE A 602 -20.43 20.18 3.97
CA ILE A 602 -20.11 18.89 3.33
C ILE A 602 -18.60 18.71 3.13
N LEU A 603 -17.92 19.71 2.56
CA LEU A 603 -16.54 19.59 2.06
C LEU A 603 -15.47 19.75 3.15
N GLY A 604 -15.87 20.16 4.36
CA GLY A 604 -14.94 20.29 5.47
C GLY A 604 -14.18 21.60 5.50
N TYR A 605 -13.03 21.56 6.17
CA TYR A 605 -12.21 22.72 6.45
C TYR A 605 -11.19 23.01 5.32
N TYR A 606 -11.09 24.28 4.94
CA TYR A 606 -10.19 24.81 3.93
C TYR A 606 -9.31 25.90 4.57
N PRO A 607 -8.09 25.55 4.99
CA PRO A 607 -7.21 26.48 5.69
C PRO A 607 -6.69 27.60 4.78
N PHE A 608 -6.34 28.74 5.36
CA PHE A 608 -5.50 29.72 4.67
C PHE A 608 -4.10 29.13 4.44
N THR A 609 -3.89 28.63 3.24
CA THR A 609 -2.65 27.95 2.88
C THR A 609 -1.52 28.94 2.68
N SER A 610 -0.42 28.76 3.39
CA SER A 610 0.86 29.36 3.02
C SER A 610 1.34 28.78 1.70
N GLY A 611 1.73 29.64 0.75
CA GLY A 611 2.32 29.24 -0.54
C GLY A 611 3.72 29.79 -0.71
N ARG A 612 4.36 29.50 -1.85
CA ARG A 612 5.63 30.13 -2.26
C ARG A 612 5.41 30.98 -3.48
N THR A 613 5.91 32.21 -3.47
CA THR A 613 5.85 33.13 -4.61
C THR A 613 6.68 32.61 -5.79
N GLN A 614 6.56 33.26 -6.94
CA GLN A 614 7.38 33.01 -8.12
C GLN A 614 8.89 33.23 -7.91
N SER A 615 9.27 33.86 -6.78
CA SER A 615 10.66 34.05 -6.34
C SER A 615 11.07 33.07 -5.23
N GLY A 616 10.23 32.10 -4.89
CA GLY A 616 10.50 31.06 -3.88
C GLY A 616 10.21 31.48 -2.43
N ILE A 617 9.99 32.77 -2.19
CA ILE A 617 9.68 33.33 -0.87
C ILE A 617 8.30 32.89 -0.40
N PHE A 618 8.16 32.53 0.88
CA PHE A 618 6.86 32.23 1.47
C PHE A 618 5.92 33.43 1.43
N ASN A 619 4.67 33.14 1.11
CA ASN A 619 3.58 34.09 1.17
C ASN A 619 2.49 33.50 2.04
N THR A 620 2.30 34.10 3.21
CA THR A 620 1.11 33.87 4.01
C THR A 620 0.30 35.17 3.97
N ALA A 621 -0.84 35.08 3.31
CA ALA A 621 -1.89 36.07 3.41
C ALA A 621 -3.07 35.39 4.09
N VAL A 622 -4.09 36.15 4.47
CA VAL A 622 -5.35 35.60 4.99
C VAL A 622 -6.17 35.00 3.83
N VAL A 623 -5.55 34.06 3.13
CA VAL A 623 -5.90 33.51 1.82
C VAL A 623 -5.42 32.06 1.73
N GLY A 624 -6.25 31.16 1.21
CA GLY A 624 -5.86 29.82 0.78
C GLY A 624 -6.05 29.65 -0.72
N ASN A 625 -5.05 29.10 -1.41
CA ASN A 625 -5.08 28.89 -2.86
C ASN A 625 -4.92 27.40 -3.16
N TYR A 626 -5.73 26.87 -4.07
CA TYR A 626 -5.80 25.44 -4.39
C TYR A 626 -5.83 25.21 -5.89
N TRP A 627 -4.91 24.40 -6.41
CA TRP A 627 -4.79 24.17 -7.86
C TRP A 627 -5.96 23.37 -8.47
N TYR A 628 -6.15 23.59 -9.77
CA TYR A 628 -6.91 22.73 -10.69
C TYR A 628 -5.96 21.99 -11.63
N ASP A 629 -6.46 21.01 -12.37
CA ASP A 629 -5.69 20.30 -13.39
C ASP A 629 -5.63 21.02 -14.75
N ASN A 630 -6.45 22.06 -14.94
CA ASN A 630 -6.64 22.72 -16.22
C ASN A 630 -6.53 24.25 -16.17
N VAL A 631 -6.29 24.81 -17.35
CA VAL A 631 -6.11 26.25 -17.55
C VAL A 631 -7.44 26.90 -17.95
N PRO A 632 -7.81 28.05 -17.36
CA PRO A 632 -9.07 28.72 -17.68
C PRO A 632 -9.17 29.22 -19.14
N PRO A 633 -10.37 29.25 -19.76
CA PRO A 633 -10.56 29.68 -21.15
C PRO A 633 -10.20 31.14 -21.44
N ARG A 634 -10.27 32.02 -20.44
CA ARG A 634 -10.11 33.49 -20.59
C ARG A 634 -8.66 33.95 -20.62
N ASN A 635 -7.71 33.12 -20.17
CA ASN A 635 -6.29 33.46 -20.17
C ASN A 635 -5.42 32.20 -20.09
N THR A 636 -4.93 31.75 -21.25
CA THR A 636 -4.17 30.50 -21.41
C THR A 636 -2.77 30.52 -20.80
N TYR A 637 -2.36 31.64 -20.20
CA TYR A 637 -1.03 31.80 -19.59
C TYR A 637 -1.04 31.56 -18.07
N HIS A 638 -2.20 31.43 -17.42
CA HIS A 638 -2.29 31.27 -15.96
C HIS A 638 -2.52 29.80 -15.58
N GLY A 639 -2.03 29.35 -14.43
CA GLY A 639 -2.55 28.12 -13.80
C GLY A 639 -3.92 28.42 -13.19
N GLY A 640 -4.85 27.46 -13.20
CA GLY A 640 -6.16 27.63 -12.58
C GLY A 640 -6.14 27.30 -11.10
N PHE A 641 -6.63 28.18 -10.22
CA PHE A 641 -6.76 27.88 -8.80
C PHE A 641 -8.03 28.46 -8.18
N MET A 642 -8.53 27.78 -7.16
CA MET A 642 -9.53 28.29 -6.22
C MET A 642 -8.85 29.18 -5.19
N GLN A 643 -9.47 30.30 -4.83
CA GLN A 643 -9.00 31.12 -3.72
C GLN A 643 -10.09 31.30 -2.65
N VAL A 644 -9.77 30.97 -1.40
CA VAL A 644 -10.53 31.35 -0.20
C VAL A 644 -9.80 32.50 0.51
N LYS A 645 -10.49 33.52 1.01
CA LYS A 645 -9.85 34.66 1.71
C LYS A 645 -10.70 35.25 2.83
N GLU A 646 -10.15 36.04 3.74
CA GLU A 646 -10.91 36.78 4.75
C GLU A 646 -11.84 37.85 4.15
N GLY A 647 -12.92 38.20 4.85
CA GLY A 647 -13.68 39.45 4.61
C GLY A 647 -14.50 39.56 3.31
N THR A 648 -14.31 38.68 2.33
CA THR A 648 -15.20 38.58 1.16
C THR A 648 -15.82 37.20 1.14
N GLY A 649 -17.15 37.12 1.17
CA GLY A 649 -17.92 35.87 1.15
C GLY A 649 -17.93 35.20 -0.21
N THR A 650 -16.78 35.11 -0.89
CA THR A 650 -16.63 34.50 -2.21
C THR A 650 -15.34 33.68 -2.24
N ALA A 651 -15.44 32.37 -2.51
CA ALA A 651 -14.35 31.69 -3.19
C ALA A 651 -14.26 32.34 -4.57
N ASN A 652 -13.24 33.16 -4.78
CA ASN A 652 -13.08 33.83 -6.05
C ASN A 652 -12.32 32.90 -6.98
N TYR A 653 -12.82 32.81 -8.20
CA TYR A 653 -11.96 32.50 -9.33
C TYR A 653 -10.87 33.58 -9.37
N ALA A 654 -9.71 33.29 -8.80
CA ALA A 654 -8.64 34.27 -8.72
C ALA A 654 -7.79 34.18 -9.98
N PHE A 655 -8.00 35.14 -10.89
CA PHE A 655 -6.98 35.51 -11.84
C PHE A 655 -6.11 36.57 -11.19
N SER A 656 -4.79 36.40 -11.25
CA SER A 656 -3.95 37.60 -11.18
C SER A 656 -4.33 38.47 -12.38
N ASN A 657 -4.63 39.73 -12.14
CA ASN A 657 -4.82 40.78 -13.14
C ASN A 657 -3.51 41.21 -13.84
N SER A 658 -2.41 40.50 -13.58
CA SER A 658 -1.16 40.65 -14.32
C SER A 658 -1.14 39.67 -15.49
N ASN A 659 -0.70 40.11 -16.67
CA ASN A 659 -0.64 39.28 -17.88
C ASN A 659 0.43 38.17 -17.80
N ALA A 660 1.08 37.91 -16.66
CA ALA A 660 2.33 37.17 -16.57
C ALA A 660 2.15 35.66 -16.30
N GLY A 661 2.66 34.79 -17.19
CA GLY A 661 2.71 33.33 -16.98
C GLY A 661 3.50 32.86 -15.75
N ARG A 662 4.22 33.79 -15.12
CA ARG A 662 4.97 33.63 -13.86
C ARG A 662 4.14 33.05 -12.70
N MET A 663 2.80 33.18 -12.75
CA MET A 663 1.91 32.63 -11.72
C MET A 663 1.93 31.10 -11.64
N ARG A 664 2.34 30.40 -12.71
CA ARG A 664 2.55 28.95 -12.67
C ARG A 664 3.80 28.54 -11.92
N ALA A 665 4.77 29.45 -11.76
CA ALA A 665 5.97 29.24 -10.95
C ALA A 665 5.74 29.41 -9.45
N VAL A 666 4.55 29.85 -9.03
CA VAL A 666 4.11 29.89 -7.63
C VAL A 666 3.79 28.47 -7.17
N ALA A 667 3.94 28.17 -5.88
CA ALA A 667 3.45 26.92 -5.30
C ALA A 667 2.26 27.14 -4.37
N TYR A 668 1.20 26.37 -4.61
CA TYR A 668 -0.05 26.36 -3.85
C TYR A 668 -0.45 24.95 -3.46
N ALA A 669 -1.45 24.84 -2.58
CA ALA A 669 -1.92 23.55 -2.08
C ALA A 669 -2.69 22.78 -3.15
N VAL A 670 -2.77 21.47 -2.94
CA VAL A 670 -3.58 20.55 -3.73
C VAL A 670 -4.60 19.89 -2.80
N ARG A 671 -5.85 19.80 -3.25
CA ARG A 671 -6.88 18.98 -2.63
C ARG A 671 -7.50 18.09 -3.68
N CYS A 672 -7.26 16.80 -3.55
CA CYS A 672 -7.58 15.82 -4.57
C CYS A 672 -9.08 15.47 -4.60
N VAL A 673 -9.55 15.06 -5.77
CA VAL A 673 -10.84 14.42 -5.99
C VAL A 673 -10.64 13.01 -6.51
N LYS A 674 -11.60 12.11 -6.27
CA LYS A 674 -11.56 10.75 -6.81
C LYS A 674 -11.56 10.77 -8.34
N GLU A 675 -10.80 9.87 -8.95
CA GLU A 675 -10.84 9.63 -10.40
C GLU A 675 -12.24 9.14 -10.80
N ILE A 676 -12.67 9.47 -12.03
CA ILE A 676 -14.02 9.20 -12.55
C ILE A 676 -13.96 8.07 -13.55
#